data_AF-A0A914P3Y6-F1
#
_entry.id   AF-A0A914P3Y6-F1
#
_cell.length_a   1.000
_cell.length_b   1.000
_cell.length_c   1.000
_cell.angle_alpha   90.00
_cell.angle_beta   90.00
_cell.angle_gamma   90.00
#
_symmetry.space_group_name_H-M   'P 1'
#
loop_
_entity.id
_entity.type
_entity.pdbx_description
1 polymer ?
#
loop_
_entity_poly.entity_id
_entity_poly.type
_entity_poly.pdbx_seq_one_letter_code
_entity_poly.pdbx_strand_id
1 'polypeptide(L)'
;MLNFCKRNQFQPILYPKLYYNAHLYPPYRPGLFIRQGKDFNVDNRRERTRIRDDMEKHFKENNITEGSSILDEKMAPGIVSKATEVFHTNAFGVALDKFPVYQYHIEMFAWRDGRTRKKVIFLTKRSNDDYVATDRKTRCRDVFTIMKQIRPDIFHPTITLYYDLQSALMTTAKLKPDTAENQIRIVFDPAKYPTFASLQSFNKIDIVIKQAETDKDLTSNDMTMARLSDLSEFNRAHQRFVEHATSQYALFNPEDVLCLAGMDIFVNLEIEGPHGRGHENVALFIGPMKTPFYRQQSILEFLTGRRFNVSDQSKYCAMQNQIRNLYVFNPMLAGKRTFQVTGFARESARSMYFKLEEGGQTNVEQYFAEKYGVKLRYPDVPLVKGKGKTDLLPMEYAMIDDNQPAPKNKMNQHEDADMIKISAQPPAVQKNEVRSFLGALGLNKLNKESDGIRMLSHLTITGRILQNPDIVYADDKRVIPADDGLWKLSGKYLRGGSTSQWGLIRYGNAIDVNMRAFRNSFIEMCKKTGVQIPEYPILIGTVDNRGLEYFFDEAKKIKVEFLVVISDLKIDMQGELKYLERKYEIATQNITANVANDAATRGTATLENIVHKTNPKLGGTNYTISHRQKFVNDAFGNNCLIIGVALSHSGSTDDILRALGGIAALTLLSAVGYAANTGLDPYEFIGDHLPNNPHRSEILDLIPGIIDSTITKFNENRKM
;
A
#
# COMPACT_ATOMS: atom_id res chain seq x y z
N MET A 1 -13.55 -40.76 5.80
CA MET A 1 -12.58 -39.71 5.43
C MET A 1 -12.56 -38.64 6.52
N LEU A 2 -12.14 -39.03 7.74
CA LEU A 2 -12.46 -38.34 9.00
C LEU A 2 -11.24 -38.30 9.97
N ASN A 3 -10.01 -38.28 9.45
CA ASN A 3 -8.79 -38.43 10.26
C ASN A 3 -7.67 -37.39 9.96
N PHE A 4 -8.00 -36.17 9.54
CA PHE A 4 -7.00 -35.09 9.33
C PHE A 4 -7.13 -33.87 10.26
N CYS A 5 -8.07 -33.86 11.22
CA CYS A 5 -8.35 -32.68 12.06
C CYS A 5 -7.79 -32.70 13.50
N LYS A 6 -6.81 -33.55 13.85
CA LYS A 6 -6.32 -33.66 15.25
C LYS A 6 -4.84 -33.33 15.51
N ARG A 7 -4.11 -32.73 14.58
CA ARG A 7 -2.74 -32.25 14.85
C ARG A 7 -2.51 -30.86 14.28
N ASN A 8 -3.05 -29.86 14.96
CA ASN A 8 -2.55 -28.48 14.97
C ASN A 8 -3.18 -27.78 16.19
N GLN A 9 -2.83 -28.25 17.39
CA GLN A 9 -2.85 -27.38 18.55
C GLN A 9 -1.77 -26.33 18.31
N PHE A 10 -2.17 -25.20 17.72
CA PHE A 10 -1.36 -23.99 17.72
C PHE A 10 -1.17 -23.59 19.19
N GLN A 11 -0.06 -24.00 19.79
CA GLN A 11 0.44 -23.27 20.94
C GLN A 11 0.73 -21.84 20.46
N PRO A 12 0.32 -20.80 21.20
CA PRO A 12 0.69 -19.44 20.88
C PRO A 12 2.21 -19.35 21.03
N ILE A 13 2.92 -19.38 19.90
CA ILE A 13 4.32 -18.99 19.86
C ILE A 13 4.32 -17.52 20.30
N LEU A 14 4.80 -17.28 21.51
CA LEU A 14 5.09 -15.96 22.07
C LEU A 14 6.12 -15.27 21.17
N TYR A 15 5.64 -14.57 20.15
CA TYR A 15 6.48 -13.62 19.43
C TYR A 15 6.69 -12.38 20.32
N PRO A 16 7.93 -11.88 20.45
CA PRO A 16 8.23 -10.72 21.27
C PRO A 16 7.52 -9.48 20.72
N LYS A 17 6.63 -8.91 21.55
CA LYS A 17 5.96 -7.60 21.46
C LYS A 17 6.16 -6.84 20.13
N LEU A 18 5.22 -7.01 19.22
CA LEU A 18 5.01 -6.10 18.09
C LEU A 18 4.19 -4.90 18.61
N TYR A 19 4.74 -3.70 18.48
CA TYR A 19 4.12 -2.44 18.88
C TYR A 19 3.33 -1.86 17.69
N TYR A 20 2.09 -1.42 17.91
CA TYR A 20 1.19 -0.93 16.85
C TYR A 20 0.60 0.43 17.18
N ASN A 21 0.19 1.16 16.14
CA ASN A 21 -0.64 2.35 16.24
C ASN A 21 -1.81 2.23 15.25
N ALA A 22 -2.98 2.69 15.66
CA ALA A 22 -4.19 2.67 14.85
C ALA A 22 -4.10 3.69 13.71
N HIS A 23 -3.58 3.26 12.56
CA HIS A 23 -3.81 3.98 11.32
C HIS A 23 -5.26 3.73 10.87
N LEU A 24 -6.20 4.50 11.42
CA LEU A 24 -7.62 4.51 10.99
C LEU A 24 -7.84 4.99 9.55
N TYR A 25 -6.77 5.25 8.81
CA TYR A 25 -6.84 5.83 7.49
C TYR A 25 -5.76 5.21 6.61
N PRO A 26 -6.09 4.70 5.42
CA PRO A 26 -5.11 4.66 4.34
C PRO A 26 -4.67 6.10 4.05
N PRO A 27 -3.50 6.32 3.44
CA PRO A 27 -3.12 7.65 2.98
C PRO A 27 -4.14 8.13 1.93
N TYR A 28 -5.14 8.87 2.40
CA TYR A 28 -6.02 9.63 1.54
C TYR A 28 -5.17 10.70 0.82
N ARG A 29 -4.79 10.44 -0.43
CA ARG A 29 -4.53 11.48 -1.43
C ARG A 29 -5.92 11.97 -1.84
N PRO A 30 -6.31 13.27 -1.89
CA PRO A 30 -5.52 14.47 -2.18
C PRO A 30 -5.97 15.81 -1.49
N GLY A 31 -5.25 16.92 -1.74
CA GLY A 31 -5.69 18.32 -1.49
C GLY A 31 -5.05 19.04 -0.29
N LEU A 32 -4.01 19.85 -0.54
CA LEU A 32 -3.05 20.44 0.43
C LEU A 32 -3.20 21.96 0.79
N PHE A 33 -4.06 22.44 1.71
CA PHE A 33 -4.37 23.91 1.85
C PHE A 33 -3.43 24.35 2.95
N ILE A 34 -2.38 25.06 2.56
CA ILE A 34 -1.45 25.67 3.48
C ILE A 34 -1.72 27.17 3.40
N ARG A 35 -2.21 27.78 4.47
CA ARG A 35 -1.87 29.16 4.79
C ARG A 35 -0.82 29.13 5.89
N GLN A 36 0.34 29.72 5.62
CA GLN A 36 1.15 30.32 6.67
C GLN A 36 1.62 31.67 6.16
N GLY A 37 1.24 32.72 6.87
CA GLY A 37 1.74 34.06 6.64
C GLY A 37 3.24 34.12 6.95
N LYS A 38 3.97 34.60 5.95
CA LYS A 38 4.93 35.71 6.06
C LYS A 38 5.05 36.29 4.65
N ASP A 39 4.98 37.61 4.57
CA ASP A 39 4.92 38.42 3.35
C ASP A 39 5.81 37.87 2.23
N PHE A 40 5.24 37.64 1.04
CA PHE A 40 5.83 37.80 -0.31
C PHE A 40 4.98 37.08 -1.38
N ASN A 41 4.65 37.84 -2.43
CA ASN A 41 4.19 37.45 -3.77
C ASN A 41 2.74 36.95 -3.97
N VAL A 42 2.10 37.46 -5.03
CA VAL A 42 0.63 37.55 -5.27
C VAL A 42 -0.02 36.22 -5.69
N ASP A 43 0.75 35.14 -5.83
CA ASP A 43 0.18 33.84 -6.17
C ASP A 43 0.80 32.75 -5.27
N ASN A 44 0.04 32.30 -4.28
CA ASN A 44 0.39 31.25 -3.32
C ASN A 44 -0.66 30.12 -3.32
N ARG A 45 -1.24 29.82 -4.49
CA ARG A 45 -2.17 28.68 -4.64
C ARG A 45 -1.38 27.36 -4.73
N ARG A 46 -1.97 26.27 -4.23
CA ARG A 46 -1.39 24.91 -4.32
C ARG A 46 -1.16 24.54 -5.78
N GLU A 47 -0.14 23.76 -6.11
CA GLU A 47 0.10 23.29 -7.49
C GLU A 47 -1.11 22.59 -8.12
N ARG A 48 -1.81 21.70 -7.39
CA ARG A 48 -3.05 21.08 -7.90
C ARG A 48 -4.21 22.06 -8.07
N THR A 49 -4.29 23.08 -7.21
CA THR A 49 -5.29 24.15 -7.33
C THR A 49 -4.95 25.06 -8.50
N ARG A 50 -3.67 25.34 -8.73
CA ARG A 50 -3.18 26.02 -9.93
C ARG A 50 -3.49 25.22 -11.18
N ILE A 51 -3.13 23.93 -11.22
CA ILE A 51 -3.45 23.06 -12.35
C ILE A 51 -4.96 23.06 -12.62
N ARG A 52 -5.80 22.95 -11.58
CA ARG A 52 -7.25 23.01 -11.76
C ARG A 52 -7.70 24.39 -12.27
N ASP A 53 -7.27 25.47 -11.64
CA ASP A 53 -7.63 26.84 -12.01
C ASP A 53 -7.10 27.20 -13.42
N ASP A 54 -5.92 26.68 -13.79
CA ASP A 54 -5.29 26.81 -15.10
C ASP A 54 -6.03 25.96 -16.14
N MET A 55 -6.51 24.76 -15.80
CA MET A 55 -7.39 23.96 -16.66
C MET A 55 -8.75 24.62 -16.84
N GLU A 56 -9.37 25.13 -15.78
CA GLU A 56 -10.62 25.89 -15.83
C GLU A 56 -10.45 27.14 -16.70
N LYS A 57 -9.32 27.83 -16.58
CA LYS A 57 -8.95 28.97 -17.43
C LYS A 57 -8.72 28.54 -18.88
N HIS A 58 -8.00 27.45 -19.11
CA HIS A 58 -7.75 26.89 -20.44
C HIS A 58 -9.07 26.48 -21.12
N PHE A 59 -9.99 25.86 -20.38
CA PHE A 59 -11.31 25.48 -20.89
C PHE A 59 -12.13 26.71 -21.29
N LYS A 60 -12.12 27.76 -20.45
CA LYS A 60 -12.76 29.04 -20.79
C LYS A 60 -12.12 29.71 -22.00
N GLU A 61 -10.80 29.74 -22.09
CA GLU A 61 -10.07 30.38 -23.20
C GLU A 61 -10.28 29.64 -24.53
N ASN A 62 -10.51 28.33 -24.50
CA ASN A 62 -10.69 27.49 -25.69
C ASN A 62 -12.17 27.14 -25.96
N ASN A 63 -13.12 27.74 -25.23
CA ASN A 63 -14.56 27.40 -25.30
C ASN A 63 -14.84 25.89 -25.17
N ILE A 64 -14.01 25.19 -24.39
CA ILE A 64 -14.19 23.77 -24.10
C ILE A 64 -15.21 23.68 -22.98
N THR A 65 -16.35 23.05 -23.26
CA THR A 65 -17.34 22.72 -22.24
C THR A 65 -16.84 21.52 -21.45
N GLU A 66 -16.77 21.65 -20.13
CA GLU A 66 -16.45 20.51 -19.26
C GLU A 66 -17.55 19.45 -19.45
N GLY A 67 -17.15 18.22 -19.79
CA GLY A 67 -18.09 17.13 -19.99
C GLY A 67 -18.75 16.75 -18.67
N SER A 68 -20.05 16.49 -18.69
CA SER A 68 -20.78 15.98 -17.53
C SER A 68 -20.30 14.57 -17.19
N SER A 69 -19.85 14.35 -15.95
CA SER A 69 -19.44 13.02 -15.47
C SER A 69 -20.65 12.24 -14.97
N ILE A 70 -21.55 11.91 -15.90
CA ILE A 70 -22.81 11.22 -15.61
C ILE A 70 -22.55 9.72 -15.53
N LEU A 71 -22.87 9.13 -14.39
CA LEU A 71 -22.91 7.67 -14.24
C LEU A 71 -24.11 7.11 -15.01
N ASP A 72 -23.91 5.99 -15.71
CA ASP A 72 -24.99 5.25 -16.34
C ASP A 72 -26.08 4.88 -15.33
N GLU A 73 -27.34 4.84 -15.80
CA GLU A 73 -28.45 4.40 -14.98
C GLU A 73 -28.22 2.96 -14.48
N LYS A 74 -28.49 2.76 -13.19
CA LYS A 74 -28.29 1.46 -12.57
C LYS A 74 -29.24 0.42 -13.18
N MET A 75 -28.71 -0.52 -13.95
CA MET A 75 -29.48 -1.62 -14.55
C MET A 75 -30.09 -2.56 -13.50
N ALA A 76 -31.23 -3.20 -13.79
CA ALA A 76 -31.88 -4.14 -12.88
C ALA A 76 -30.91 -5.26 -12.40
N PRO A 77 -31.04 -5.76 -11.15
CA PRO A 77 -30.18 -6.84 -10.67
C PRO A 77 -30.24 -8.06 -11.57
N GLY A 78 -29.10 -8.69 -11.81
CA GLY A 78 -29.05 -9.94 -12.58
C GLY A 78 -29.90 -11.03 -11.93
N ILE A 79 -30.50 -11.88 -12.77
CA ILE A 79 -31.41 -12.96 -12.32
C ILE A 79 -30.77 -14.36 -12.39
N VAL A 80 -29.65 -14.49 -13.09
CA VAL A 80 -28.96 -15.78 -13.28
C VAL A 80 -28.40 -16.28 -11.96
N SER A 81 -28.69 -17.54 -11.61
CA SER A 81 -28.06 -18.25 -10.49
C SER A 81 -28.20 -19.77 -10.66
N LYS A 82 -27.22 -20.51 -10.14
CA LYS A 82 -27.30 -21.96 -9.85
C LYS A 82 -27.92 -22.17 -8.46
N ALA A 83 -27.49 -21.35 -7.50
CA ALA A 83 -27.99 -21.32 -6.14
C ALA A 83 -27.89 -19.90 -5.57
N THR A 84 -28.62 -19.64 -4.50
CA THR A 84 -28.54 -18.40 -3.72
C THR A 84 -28.07 -18.71 -2.32
N GLU A 85 -27.18 -17.90 -1.79
CA GLU A 85 -26.69 -18.04 -0.41
C GLU A 85 -26.70 -16.70 0.30
N VAL A 86 -26.82 -16.74 1.62
CA VAL A 86 -26.72 -15.56 2.48
C VAL A 86 -25.27 -15.39 2.90
N PHE A 87 -24.65 -14.31 2.44
CA PHE A 87 -23.29 -13.94 2.80
C PHE A 87 -23.30 -12.95 3.95
N HIS A 88 -22.38 -13.16 4.89
CA HIS A 88 -22.04 -12.15 5.91
C HIS A 88 -20.96 -11.25 5.36
N THR A 89 -21.18 -9.95 5.40
CA THR A 89 -20.19 -8.96 4.96
C THR A 89 -19.46 -8.37 6.16
N ASN A 90 -18.39 -7.63 5.87
CA ASN A 90 -17.70 -6.78 6.83
C ASN A 90 -18.24 -5.33 6.81
N ALA A 91 -19.42 -5.13 6.22
CA ALA A 91 -20.12 -3.85 6.22
C ALA A 91 -21.08 -3.78 7.42
N PHE A 92 -21.11 -2.65 8.09
CA PHE A 92 -21.96 -2.39 9.25
C PHE A 92 -22.82 -1.17 8.96
N GLY A 93 -24.14 -1.32 9.05
CA GLY A 93 -25.04 -0.19 8.85
C GLY A 93 -24.82 0.89 9.90
N VAL A 94 -25.02 2.15 9.53
CA VAL A 94 -25.00 3.30 10.45
C VAL A 94 -26.34 3.99 10.39
N ALA A 95 -27.01 4.10 11.54
CA ALA A 95 -28.18 4.92 11.70
C ALA A 95 -27.77 6.32 12.18
N LEU A 96 -28.33 7.34 11.52
CA LEU A 96 -28.08 8.75 11.80
C LEU A 96 -29.42 9.44 12.10
N ASP A 97 -29.58 9.94 13.32
CA ASP A 97 -30.70 10.81 13.67
C ASP A 97 -30.47 12.20 13.05
N LYS A 98 -31.52 13.02 12.95
CA LYS A 98 -31.47 14.34 12.31
C LYS A 98 -31.01 15.43 13.29
N PHE A 99 -29.86 16.06 13.03
CA PHE A 99 -29.34 17.20 13.78
C PHE A 99 -28.42 18.08 12.92
N PRO A 100 -28.25 19.38 13.29
CA PRO A 100 -27.32 20.25 12.57
C PRO A 100 -25.86 19.94 12.93
N VAL A 101 -24.98 20.06 11.94
CA VAL A 101 -23.54 19.89 12.05
C VAL A 101 -22.85 21.14 11.51
N TYR A 102 -22.06 21.78 12.36
CA TYR A 102 -21.32 22.99 12.04
C TYR A 102 -19.84 22.66 11.82
N GLN A 103 -19.25 23.22 10.76
CA GLN A 103 -17.88 22.91 10.35
C GLN A 103 -16.93 24.07 10.61
N TYR A 104 -15.75 23.75 11.12
CA TYR A 104 -14.71 24.70 11.49
C TYR A 104 -13.34 24.23 11.00
N HIS A 105 -12.50 25.18 10.64
CA HIS A 105 -11.09 24.99 10.40
C HIS A 105 -10.30 25.34 11.67
N ILE A 106 -9.48 24.40 12.14
CA ILE A 106 -8.61 24.58 13.32
C ILE A 106 -7.13 24.62 12.92
N GLU A 107 -6.43 25.63 13.39
CA GLU A 107 -5.00 25.82 13.21
C GLU A 107 -4.31 25.88 14.57
N MET A 108 -3.27 25.07 14.76
CA MET A 108 -2.50 25.04 16.00
C MET A 108 -1.02 25.28 15.71
N PHE A 109 -0.46 26.31 16.35
CA PHE A 109 0.94 26.70 16.22
C PHE A 109 1.65 26.50 17.55
N ALA A 110 2.80 25.83 17.51
CA ALA A 110 3.69 25.67 18.65
C ALA A 110 4.96 26.47 18.45
N TRP A 111 5.33 27.26 19.45
CA TRP A 111 6.53 28.10 19.45
C TRP A 111 7.57 27.49 20.36
N ARG A 112 8.80 27.41 19.87
CA ARG A 112 9.97 27.10 20.69
C ARG A 112 11.11 28.08 20.43
N ASP A 113 11.94 28.28 21.43
CA ASP A 113 13.19 28.99 21.26
C ASP A 113 14.14 28.17 20.37
N GLY A 114 14.73 28.83 19.38
CA GLY A 114 15.82 28.28 18.58
C GLY A 114 17.12 29.00 18.90
N ARG A 115 18.27 28.41 18.55
CA ARG A 115 19.60 28.98 18.84
C ARG A 115 19.80 30.42 18.31
N THR A 116 19.08 30.81 17.26
CA THR A 116 19.19 32.15 16.64
C THR A 116 17.85 32.86 16.40
N ARG A 117 16.73 32.12 16.27
CA ARG A 117 15.38 32.66 16.06
C ARG A 117 14.33 31.74 16.68
N LYS A 118 13.20 32.31 17.11
CA LYS A 118 11.99 31.55 17.50
C LYS A 118 11.53 30.68 16.33
N LYS A 119 11.36 29.38 16.58
CA LYS A 119 10.88 28.41 15.58
C LYS A 119 9.40 28.16 15.81
N VAL A 120 8.61 28.31 14.74
CA VAL A 120 7.18 27.97 14.72
C VAL A 120 7.02 26.59 14.12
N ILE A 121 6.25 25.74 14.79
CA ILE A 121 5.84 24.42 14.29
C ILE A 121 4.33 24.45 14.08
N PHE A 122 3.90 24.11 12.88
CA PHE A 122 2.49 23.98 12.57
C PHE A 122 2.04 22.55 12.88
N LEU A 123 1.27 22.37 13.96
CA LEU A 123 0.88 21.04 14.44
C LEU A 123 -0.19 20.42 13.55
N THR A 124 -1.12 21.22 13.04
CA THR A 124 -2.22 20.74 12.17
C THR A 124 -1.80 20.53 10.71
N LYS A 125 -0.52 20.77 10.38
CA LYS A 125 0.01 20.55 9.03
C LYS A 125 0.05 19.06 8.70
N ARG A 126 -0.43 18.71 7.51
CA ARG A 126 -0.27 17.34 6.97
C ARG A 126 1.19 16.98 6.70
N SER A 127 1.49 15.69 6.77
CA SER A 127 2.78 15.11 6.47
C SER A 127 2.58 13.83 5.67
N ASN A 128 3.43 13.61 4.66
CA ASN A 128 3.51 12.32 3.96
C ASN A 128 4.45 11.33 4.68
N ASP A 129 5.18 11.83 5.69
CA ASP A 129 5.99 11.00 6.58
C ASP A 129 5.11 10.56 7.76
N ASP A 130 4.87 9.24 7.85
CA ASP A 130 3.94 8.62 8.80
C ASP A 130 4.32 8.88 10.26
N TYR A 131 5.62 8.88 10.56
CA TYR A 131 6.12 9.18 11.91
C TYR A 131 5.77 10.62 12.29
N VAL A 132 6.07 11.58 11.40
CA VAL A 132 5.76 12.99 11.64
C VAL A 132 4.25 13.24 11.71
N ALA A 133 3.45 12.54 10.90
CA ALA A 133 1.99 12.62 10.95
C ALA A 133 1.46 12.14 12.31
N THR A 134 1.98 11.02 12.81
CA THR A 134 1.61 10.44 14.11
C THR A 134 2.02 11.34 15.28
N ASP A 135 3.26 11.83 15.29
CA ASP A 135 3.75 12.79 16.30
C ASP A 135 2.88 14.05 16.36
N ARG A 136 2.49 14.59 15.19
CA ARG A 136 1.58 15.73 15.12
C ARG A 136 0.19 15.42 15.66
N LYS A 137 -0.41 14.28 15.30
CA LYS A 137 -1.72 13.87 15.82
C LYS A 137 -1.71 13.76 17.34
N THR A 138 -0.66 13.17 17.92
CA THR A 138 -0.49 13.10 19.38
C THR A 138 -0.46 14.49 20.00
N ARG A 139 0.33 15.43 19.45
CA ARG A 139 0.36 16.81 19.95
C ARG A 139 -0.96 17.55 19.76
N CYS A 140 -1.63 17.38 18.62
CA CYS A 140 -2.96 17.96 18.38
C CYS A 140 -3.99 17.45 19.40
N ARG A 141 -3.95 16.16 19.75
CA ARG A 141 -4.81 15.56 20.78
C ARG A 141 -4.59 16.19 22.15
N ASP A 142 -3.33 16.33 22.55
CA ASP A 142 -2.96 16.94 23.83
C ASP A 142 -3.39 18.41 23.89
N VAL A 143 -3.10 19.18 22.84
CA VAL A 143 -3.52 20.58 22.71
C VAL A 143 -5.05 20.70 22.73
N PHE A 144 -5.78 19.85 22.01
CA PHE A 144 -7.23 19.85 21.98
C PHE A 144 -7.84 19.52 23.35
N THR A 145 -7.22 18.62 24.11
CA THR A 145 -7.66 18.27 25.46
C THR A 145 -7.53 19.46 26.40
N ILE A 146 -6.38 20.14 26.38
CA ILE A 146 -6.13 21.35 27.17
C ILE A 146 -7.07 22.49 26.75
N MET A 147 -7.26 22.68 25.44
CA MET A 147 -8.13 23.73 24.88
C MET A 147 -9.54 23.70 25.47
N LYS A 148 -10.14 22.51 25.58
CA LYS A 148 -11.47 22.31 26.17
C LYS A 148 -11.50 22.69 27.66
N GLN A 149 -10.40 22.46 28.38
CA GLN A 149 -10.28 22.83 29.80
C GLN A 149 -10.14 24.34 29.99
N ILE A 150 -9.48 25.04 29.07
CA ILE A 150 -9.27 26.50 29.16
C ILE A 150 -10.56 27.27 28.86
N ARG A 151 -11.36 26.83 27.88
CA ARG A 151 -12.56 27.53 27.42
C ARG A 151 -13.84 26.67 27.53
N PRO A 152 -14.25 26.27 28.76
CA PRO A 152 -15.48 25.51 28.94
C PRO A 152 -16.74 26.33 28.60
N ASP A 153 -16.62 27.66 28.55
CA ASP A 153 -17.66 28.58 28.10
C ASP A 153 -17.98 28.44 26.60
N ILE A 154 -16.98 28.10 25.78
CA ILE A 154 -17.13 27.82 24.35
C ILE A 154 -17.37 26.33 24.09
N PHE A 155 -16.55 25.48 24.70
CA PHE A 155 -16.58 24.02 24.52
C PHE A 155 -17.37 23.36 25.64
N HIS A 156 -18.62 23.79 25.79
CA HIS A 156 -19.50 23.29 26.83
C HIS A 156 -19.72 21.78 26.69
N PRO A 157 -19.80 20.99 27.79
CA PRO A 157 -19.95 19.54 27.73
C PRO A 157 -21.18 19.02 26.96
N THR A 158 -22.17 19.87 26.72
CA THR A 158 -23.37 19.52 25.92
C THR A 158 -23.16 19.65 24.42
N ILE A 159 -22.02 20.19 23.97
CA ILE A 159 -21.65 20.31 22.56
C ILE A 159 -20.69 19.17 22.24
N THR A 160 -21.11 18.23 21.39
CA THR A 160 -20.21 17.19 20.91
C THR A 160 -19.27 17.76 19.87
N LEU A 161 -17.99 17.39 20.00
CA LEU A 161 -16.91 17.86 19.14
C LEU A 161 -16.30 16.66 18.41
N TYR A 162 -16.25 16.74 17.09
CA TYR A 162 -15.63 15.75 16.22
C TYR A 162 -14.38 16.36 15.59
N TYR A 163 -13.20 15.95 16.06
CA TYR A 163 -11.92 16.48 15.59
C TYR A 163 -11.10 15.40 14.86
N ASP A 164 -10.52 15.74 13.71
CA ASP A 164 -9.69 14.85 12.88
C ASP A 164 -8.22 14.74 13.35
N LEU A 165 -7.85 15.42 14.44
CA LEU A 165 -6.47 15.62 14.91
C LEU A 165 -5.55 16.29 13.86
N GLN A 166 -6.15 17.01 12.91
CA GLN A 166 -5.49 17.84 11.92
C GLN A 166 -6.18 19.21 11.88
N SER A 167 -6.92 19.53 10.81
CA SER A 167 -7.42 20.88 10.55
C SER A 167 -8.94 20.99 10.51
N ALA A 168 -9.68 19.89 10.70
CA ALA A 168 -11.14 19.88 10.59
C ALA A 168 -11.79 19.56 11.93
N LEU A 169 -12.62 20.49 12.40
CA LEU A 169 -13.44 20.35 13.59
C LEU A 169 -14.92 20.46 13.20
N MET A 170 -15.75 19.54 13.66
CA MET A 170 -17.20 19.59 13.48
C MET A 170 -17.91 19.54 14.83
N THR A 171 -19.05 20.23 14.96
CA THR A 171 -19.79 20.34 16.22
C THR A 171 -21.29 20.21 16.02
N THR A 172 -22.00 19.76 17.05
CA THR A 172 -23.48 19.61 17.04
C THR A 172 -24.23 20.90 17.41
N ALA A 173 -23.51 21.91 17.89
CA ALA A 173 -24.03 23.25 18.14
C ALA A 173 -23.02 24.31 17.70
N LYS A 174 -23.53 25.48 17.28
CA LYS A 174 -22.69 26.59 16.82
C LYS A 174 -21.84 27.14 17.96
N LEU A 175 -20.52 27.15 17.77
CA LEU A 175 -19.56 27.75 18.69
C LEU A 175 -19.68 29.28 18.66
N LYS A 176 -19.56 29.92 19.83
CA LYS A 176 -19.60 31.39 19.96
C LYS A 176 -18.19 31.97 19.72
N PRO A 177 -17.99 32.88 18.75
CA PRO A 177 -16.70 33.49 18.48
C PRO A 177 -16.31 34.54 19.55
N ASP A 178 -15.02 34.78 19.70
CA ASP A 178 -14.47 35.77 20.66
C ASP A 178 -14.43 37.20 20.09
N THR A 179 -14.44 37.34 18.77
CA THR A 179 -14.13 38.62 18.09
C THR A 179 -15.12 38.95 16.98
N ALA A 180 -15.10 40.21 16.55
CA ALA A 180 -15.80 40.70 15.36
C ALA A 180 -15.36 40.00 14.06
N GLU A 181 -14.19 39.34 14.05
CA GLU A 181 -13.65 38.57 12.91
C GLU A 181 -14.19 37.13 12.82
N ASN A 182 -15.19 36.76 13.63
CA ASN A 182 -15.83 35.44 13.62
C ASN A 182 -14.84 34.27 13.85
N GLN A 183 -13.85 34.47 14.72
CA GLN A 183 -12.85 33.45 15.08
C GLN A 183 -12.74 33.27 16.60
N ILE A 184 -12.30 32.09 17.01
CA ILE A 184 -11.96 31.76 18.40
C ILE A 184 -10.44 31.63 18.46
N ARG A 185 -9.80 32.31 19.43
CA ARG A 185 -8.34 32.26 19.59
C ARG A 185 -7.95 31.92 21.02
N ILE A 186 -7.12 30.89 21.18
CA ILE A 186 -6.71 30.39 22.48
C ILE A 186 -5.19 30.30 22.51
N VAL A 187 -4.59 30.90 23.53
CA VAL A 187 -3.15 30.95 23.72
C VAL A 187 -2.80 30.47 25.12
N PHE A 188 -1.85 29.55 25.24
CA PHE A 188 -1.38 29.09 26.54
C PHE A 188 0.10 28.71 26.55
N ASP A 189 0.65 28.63 27.75
CA ASP A 189 2.00 28.14 28.05
C ASP A 189 1.93 26.65 28.44
N PRO A 190 2.57 25.74 27.67
CA PRO A 190 2.62 24.31 27.99
C PRO A 190 3.17 23.96 29.38
N ALA A 191 4.02 24.81 29.96
CA ALA A 191 4.60 24.57 31.28
C ALA A 191 3.53 24.53 32.40
N LYS A 192 2.36 25.13 32.18
CA LYS A 192 1.21 25.06 33.11
C LYS A 192 0.51 23.70 33.11
N TYR A 193 0.82 22.83 32.15
CA TYR A 193 0.18 21.53 31.95
C TYR A 193 1.22 20.40 31.87
N PRO A 194 1.97 20.14 32.96
CA PRO A 194 3.13 19.25 32.96
C PRO A 194 2.79 17.78 32.65
N THR A 195 1.53 17.38 32.81
CA THR A 195 1.04 16.03 32.47
C THR A 195 1.14 15.72 30.97
N PHE A 196 1.21 16.74 30.10
CA PHE A 196 1.30 16.57 28.65
C PHE A 196 2.75 16.69 28.19
N ALA A 197 3.52 15.61 28.36
CA ALA A 197 4.96 15.55 28.08
C ALA A 197 5.31 15.93 26.63
N SER A 198 4.44 15.63 25.65
CA SER A 198 4.67 15.90 24.23
C SER A 198 4.79 17.40 23.90
N LEU A 199 4.26 18.25 24.78
CA LEU A 199 4.20 19.71 24.60
C LEU A 199 5.28 20.47 25.36
N GLN A 200 6.00 19.82 26.28
CA GLN A 200 6.96 20.47 27.19
C GLN A 200 8.20 21.05 26.49
N SER A 201 8.41 20.68 25.22
CA SER A 201 9.48 21.27 24.39
C SER A 201 9.11 22.63 23.77
N PHE A 202 7.90 23.13 24.03
CA PHE A 202 7.37 24.39 23.50
C PHE A 202 7.13 25.41 24.61
N ASN A 203 7.40 26.68 24.30
CA ASN A 203 7.19 27.80 25.21
C ASN A 203 5.78 28.41 25.09
N LYS A 204 5.09 28.18 23.97
CA LYS A 204 3.77 28.78 23.70
C LYS A 204 3.00 27.97 22.65
N ILE A 205 1.71 27.79 22.88
CA ILE A 205 0.75 27.26 21.92
C ILE A 205 -0.26 28.36 21.55
N ASP A 206 -0.61 28.45 20.27
CA ASP A 206 -1.58 29.40 19.72
C ASP A 206 -2.55 28.62 18.83
N ILE A 207 -3.84 28.69 19.14
CA ILE A 207 -4.91 27.97 18.46
C ILE A 207 -5.84 29.01 17.83
N VAL A 208 -6.20 28.80 16.57
CA VAL A 208 -7.17 29.63 15.84
C VAL A 208 -8.23 28.72 15.24
N ILE A 209 -9.49 29.00 15.53
CA ILE A 209 -10.65 28.28 14.98
C ILE A 209 -11.51 29.27 14.19
N LYS A 210 -11.82 28.92 12.94
CA LYS A 210 -12.65 29.73 12.02
C LYS A 210 -13.78 28.88 11.48
N GLN A 211 -14.98 29.45 11.36
CA GLN A 211 -16.08 28.76 10.68
C GLN A 211 -15.72 28.55 9.20
N ALA A 212 -15.99 27.37 8.65
CA ALA A 212 -15.70 27.07 7.25
C ALA A 212 -16.61 27.87 6.30
N GLU A 213 -16.05 28.36 5.18
CA GLU A 213 -16.78 29.18 4.18
C GLU A 213 -17.70 28.34 3.27
N THR A 214 -17.46 27.04 3.13
CA THR A 214 -18.23 26.16 2.23
C THR A 214 -19.40 25.50 2.94
N ASP A 215 -20.57 25.94 2.51
CA ASP A 215 -21.89 25.32 2.54
C ASP A 215 -22.65 25.19 3.86
N LYS A 216 -23.93 25.57 3.73
CA LYS A 216 -25.08 25.56 4.65
C LYS A 216 -24.98 24.48 5.74
N ASP A 217 -25.46 24.81 6.95
CA ASP A 217 -25.64 23.91 8.09
C ASP A 217 -25.93 22.47 7.63
N LEU A 218 -24.92 21.60 7.77
CA LEU A 218 -25.00 20.22 7.33
C LEU A 218 -26.03 19.52 8.21
N THR A 219 -27.04 18.87 7.61
CA THR A 219 -27.94 18.01 8.40
C THR A 219 -27.37 16.60 8.39
N SER A 220 -27.09 16.04 9.57
CA SER A 220 -26.39 14.76 9.78
C SER A 220 -26.91 13.59 8.94
N ASN A 221 -28.22 13.51 8.69
CA ASN A 221 -28.88 12.42 7.99
C ASN A 221 -29.31 12.76 6.55
N ASP A 222 -28.87 13.90 6.02
CA ASP A 222 -29.18 14.29 4.66
C ASP A 222 -28.34 13.49 3.65
N MET A 223 -28.96 12.45 3.10
CA MET A 223 -28.36 11.55 2.10
C MET A 223 -28.62 11.99 0.66
N THR A 224 -29.21 13.16 0.42
CA THR A 224 -29.52 13.61 -0.95
C THR A 224 -28.29 13.70 -1.85
N MET A 225 -27.11 13.93 -1.26
CA MET A 225 -25.83 14.05 -1.96
C MET A 225 -25.23 12.72 -2.44
N ALA A 226 -25.67 11.57 -1.92
CA ALA A 226 -25.19 10.28 -2.40
C ALA A 226 -26.00 9.76 -3.63
N ARG A 227 -27.13 10.43 -3.96
CA ARG A 227 -28.01 10.11 -5.10
C ARG A 227 -27.60 10.76 -6.42
N LEU A 228 -26.46 11.44 -6.47
CA LEU A 228 -26.08 12.27 -7.61
C LEU A 228 -25.54 11.38 -8.73
N SER A 229 -26.26 11.38 -9.85
CA SER A 229 -25.78 10.79 -11.10
C SER A 229 -24.58 11.56 -11.68
N ASP A 230 -24.44 12.84 -11.30
CA ASP A 230 -23.32 13.69 -11.68
C ASP A 230 -22.26 13.74 -10.56
N LEU A 231 -21.10 13.16 -10.85
CA LEU A 231 -19.96 13.15 -9.92
C LEU A 231 -19.39 14.55 -9.62
N SER A 232 -19.70 15.55 -10.45
CA SER A 232 -19.24 16.93 -10.23
C SER A 232 -19.98 17.64 -9.07
N GLU A 233 -21.19 17.20 -8.76
CA GLU A 233 -22.01 17.74 -7.67
C GLU A 233 -21.75 17.04 -6.31
N PHE A 234 -20.91 16.00 -6.30
CA PHE A 234 -20.64 15.16 -5.12
C PHE A 234 -19.90 15.93 -4.01
N ASN A 235 -20.63 16.38 -2.99
CA ASN A 235 -20.07 17.02 -1.80
C ASN A 235 -19.71 15.98 -0.72
N ARG A 236 -18.42 15.85 -0.41
CA ARG A 236 -17.89 14.91 0.60
C ARG A 236 -18.12 15.33 2.06
N ALA A 237 -18.84 16.41 2.33
CA ALA A 237 -19.05 16.91 3.69
C ALA A 237 -19.71 15.87 4.62
N HIS A 238 -20.78 15.20 4.17
CA HIS A 238 -21.45 14.13 4.92
C HIS A 238 -20.54 12.93 5.16
N GLN A 239 -19.80 12.50 4.13
CA GLN A 239 -18.86 11.38 4.25
C GLN A 239 -17.82 11.66 5.33
N ARG A 240 -17.21 12.86 5.29
CA ARG A 240 -16.23 13.30 6.28
C ARG A 240 -16.82 13.38 7.68
N PHE A 241 -18.06 13.83 7.81
CA PHE A 241 -18.75 13.87 9.10
C PHE A 241 -18.86 12.46 9.69
N VAL A 242 -19.36 11.49 8.92
CA VAL A 242 -19.47 10.09 9.36
C VAL A 242 -18.09 9.55 9.71
N GLU A 243 -17.09 9.73 8.85
CA GLU A 243 -15.70 9.30 9.09
C GLU A 243 -15.15 9.83 10.42
N HIS A 244 -15.29 11.13 10.66
CA HIS A 244 -14.83 11.76 11.88
C HIS A 244 -15.59 11.24 13.10
N ALA A 245 -16.92 11.17 13.01
CA ALA A 245 -17.76 10.72 14.11
C ALA A 245 -17.44 9.30 14.54
N THR A 246 -17.26 8.39 13.59
CA THR A 246 -16.97 6.99 13.86
C THR A 246 -15.53 6.75 14.29
N SER A 247 -14.63 7.71 14.04
CA SER A 247 -13.20 7.59 14.39
C SER A 247 -12.80 8.23 15.72
N GLN A 248 -13.69 9.00 16.37
CA GLN A 248 -13.30 9.81 17.54
C GLN A 248 -12.70 8.98 18.67
N TYR A 249 -13.33 7.88 19.08
CA TYR A 249 -12.81 7.09 20.19
C TYR A 249 -11.39 6.62 19.92
N ALA A 250 -11.14 6.07 18.74
CA ALA A 250 -9.85 5.54 18.37
C ALA A 250 -8.79 6.64 18.15
N LEU A 251 -9.18 7.80 17.64
CA LEU A 251 -8.30 8.96 17.55
C LEU A 251 -7.86 9.45 18.93
N PHE A 252 -8.72 9.39 19.94
CA PHE A 252 -8.43 9.91 21.29
C PHE A 252 -7.93 8.88 22.29
N ASN A 253 -8.06 7.59 22.00
CA ASN A 253 -7.60 6.48 22.86
C ASN A 253 -6.69 5.52 22.06
N PRO A 254 -5.55 5.98 21.51
CA PRO A 254 -4.70 5.14 20.65
C PRO A 254 -4.16 3.89 21.36
N GLU A 255 -3.97 3.94 22.68
CA GLU A 255 -3.49 2.82 23.49
C GLU A 255 -4.53 1.69 23.59
N ASP A 256 -5.82 2.01 23.55
CA ASP A 256 -6.91 1.02 23.59
C ASP A 256 -7.10 0.30 22.24
N VAL A 257 -6.57 0.89 21.17
CA VAL A 257 -6.69 0.39 19.79
C VAL A 257 -5.40 -0.31 19.35
N LEU A 258 -4.50 -0.62 20.30
CA LEU A 258 -3.27 -1.37 20.04
C LEU A 258 -3.59 -2.83 19.72
N CYS A 259 -3.86 -3.09 18.44
CA CYS A 259 -4.20 -4.40 17.91
C CYS A 259 -3.02 -4.97 17.12
N LEU A 260 -2.81 -6.29 17.18
CA LEU A 260 -1.79 -7.03 16.41
C LEU A 260 -1.92 -6.89 14.87
N ALA A 261 -2.98 -6.20 14.41
CA ALA A 261 -3.26 -5.84 13.04
C ALA A 261 -3.79 -4.39 13.06
N GLY A 262 -3.32 -3.56 12.13
CA GLY A 262 -3.98 -2.30 11.78
C GLY A 262 -5.38 -2.55 11.19
N MET A 263 -6.09 -1.48 10.88
CA MET A 263 -7.44 -1.59 10.34
C MET A 263 -7.69 -0.47 9.35
N ASP A 264 -8.36 -0.83 8.27
CA ASP A 264 -8.93 0.16 7.38
C ASP A 264 -10.43 0.20 7.61
N ILE A 265 -10.89 1.41 7.94
CA ILE A 265 -12.30 1.76 7.98
C ILE A 265 -12.56 2.60 6.75
N PHE A 266 -13.43 2.10 5.89
CA PHE A 266 -13.93 2.84 4.74
C PHE A 266 -15.40 3.16 4.96
N VAL A 267 -15.75 4.44 4.83
CA VAL A 267 -17.16 4.87 4.82
C VAL A 267 -17.66 4.81 3.40
N ASN A 268 -18.79 4.15 3.20
CA ASN A 268 -19.53 4.24 1.95
C ASN A 268 -20.95 4.76 2.26
N LEU A 269 -21.35 5.77 1.50
CA LEU A 269 -22.65 6.42 1.64
C LEU A 269 -23.73 5.79 0.73
N GLU A 270 -23.36 4.88 -0.18
CA GLU A 270 -24.20 4.41 -1.28
C GLU A 270 -24.51 2.91 -1.20
N ILE A 271 -24.81 2.37 0.00
CA ILE A 271 -25.29 0.99 0.09
C ILE A 271 -26.81 0.94 -0.06
N GLU A 272 -27.27 0.18 -1.06
CA GLU A 272 -28.65 -0.26 -1.17
C GLU A 272 -28.97 -1.19 0.01
N GLY A 273 -29.74 -0.67 0.96
CA GLY A 273 -30.17 -1.41 2.14
C GLY A 273 -31.41 -2.28 1.88
N PRO A 274 -32.09 -2.76 2.94
CA PRO A 274 -33.26 -3.65 2.82
C PRO A 274 -34.45 -3.00 2.11
N HIS A 275 -34.49 -1.67 2.02
CA HIS A 275 -35.51 -0.91 1.30
C HIS A 275 -35.28 -0.90 -0.23
N GLY A 276 -34.19 -1.50 -0.71
CA GLY A 276 -33.92 -1.67 -2.13
C GLY A 276 -33.37 -0.42 -2.82
N ARG A 277 -33.42 -0.44 -4.14
CA ARG A 277 -32.82 0.58 -5.02
C ARG A 277 -33.43 1.96 -4.80
N GLY A 278 -32.60 3.00 -4.83
CA GLY A 278 -33.01 4.40 -4.58
C GLY A 278 -33.09 4.78 -3.09
N HIS A 279 -32.85 3.81 -2.19
CA HIS A 279 -32.75 4.03 -0.75
C HIS A 279 -31.29 3.88 -0.29
N GLU A 280 -30.61 5.00 -0.14
CA GLU A 280 -29.22 5.03 0.31
C GLU A 280 -29.12 4.95 1.81
N ASN A 281 -28.18 4.12 2.25
CA ASN A 281 -27.86 3.92 3.65
C ASN A 281 -26.36 4.06 3.82
N VAL A 282 -25.97 4.59 4.97
CA VAL A 282 -24.58 4.68 5.36
C VAL A 282 -24.13 3.33 5.90
N ALA A 283 -22.95 2.89 5.49
CA ALA A 283 -22.28 1.78 6.12
C ALA A 283 -20.78 2.01 6.30
N LEU A 284 -20.26 1.42 7.37
CA LEU A 284 -18.82 1.30 7.61
C LEU A 284 -18.36 -0.07 7.13
N PHE A 285 -17.36 -0.08 6.25
CA PHE A 285 -16.59 -1.28 5.95
C PHE A 285 -15.39 -1.33 6.87
N ILE A 286 -15.27 -2.44 7.61
CA ILE A 286 -14.22 -2.60 8.61
C ILE A 286 -13.43 -3.85 8.24
N GLY A 287 -12.13 -3.70 7.99
CA GLY A 287 -11.25 -4.81 7.64
C GLY A 287 -9.91 -4.73 8.36
N PRO A 288 -9.34 -5.87 8.80
CA PRO A 288 -7.97 -5.89 9.29
C PRO A 288 -7.00 -5.56 8.16
N MET A 289 -5.98 -4.76 8.47
CA MET A 289 -4.77 -4.58 7.68
C MET A 289 -3.55 -4.90 8.53
N LYS A 290 -2.46 -5.37 7.92
CA LYS A 290 -1.25 -5.75 8.67
C LYS A 290 -0.05 -5.08 8.02
N THR A 291 0.66 -4.30 8.83
CA THR A 291 1.85 -3.54 8.42
C THR A 291 2.95 -3.79 9.45
N PRO A 292 4.19 -4.10 9.04
CA PRO A 292 5.30 -4.27 9.98
C PRO A 292 5.77 -2.92 10.52
N PHE A 293 6.22 -2.90 11.77
CA PHE A 293 6.81 -1.73 12.42
C PHE A 293 8.22 -2.06 12.92
N TYR A 294 9.08 -1.04 12.95
CA TYR A 294 10.38 -1.18 13.58
C TYR A 294 10.23 -1.37 15.09
N ARG A 295 10.91 -2.39 15.61
CA ARG A 295 11.05 -2.59 17.06
C ARG A 295 11.92 -1.48 17.66
N GLN A 296 11.52 -0.96 18.80
CA GLN A 296 12.35 -0.06 19.60
C GLN A 296 13.58 -0.81 20.13
N GLN A 297 14.74 -0.46 19.58
CA GLN A 297 16.06 -1.03 19.89
C GLN A 297 17.15 -0.06 19.40
N SER A 298 18.41 -0.26 19.80
CA SER A 298 19.51 0.58 19.31
C SER A 298 19.82 0.28 17.84
N ILE A 299 20.39 1.25 17.11
CA ILE A 299 20.89 1.02 15.75
C ILE A 299 21.93 -0.10 15.72
N LEU A 300 22.75 -0.23 16.77
CA LEU A 300 23.70 -1.34 16.90
C LEU A 300 22.99 -2.70 16.94
N GLU A 301 21.99 -2.87 17.81
CA GLU A 301 21.22 -4.12 17.94
C GLU A 301 20.47 -4.45 16.65
N PHE A 302 19.89 -3.44 16.01
CA PHE A 302 19.19 -3.60 14.74
C PHE A 302 20.09 -4.13 13.62
N LEU A 303 21.29 -3.56 13.46
CA LEU A 303 22.24 -3.98 12.43
C LEU A 303 22.85 -5.36 12.73
N THR A 304 23.24 -5.61 13.97
CA THR A 304 23.80 -6.89 14.40
C THR A 304 22.76 -8.02 14.33
N GLY A 305 21.50 -7.75 14.67
CA GLY A 305 20.38 -8.68 14.48
C GLY A 305 20.15 -9.06 13.02
N ARG A 306 20.52 -8.19 12.07
CA ARG A 306 20.55 -8.46 10.63
C ARG A 306 21.87 -9.06 10.14
N ARG A 307 22.70 -9.55 11.06
CA ARG A 307 23.99 -10.21 10.82
C ARG A 307 25.02 -9.31 10.13
N PHE A 308 24.88 -7.99 10.25
CA PHE A 308 25.96 -7.09 9.85
C PHE A 308 27.06 -7.08 10.91
N ASN A 309 28.31 -7.14 10.45
CA ASN A 309 29.45 -6.78 11.28
C ASN A 309 29.64 -5.26 11.21
N VAL A 310 29.33 -4.55 12.30
CA VAL A 310 29.38 -3.07 12.34
C VAL A 310 30.79 -2.50 12.25
N SER A 311 31.82 -3.32 12.43
CA SER A 311 33.22 -2.91 12.25
C SER A 311 33.71 -3.10 10.80
N ASP A 312 32.95 -3.79 9.94
CA ASP A 312 33.31 -4.02 8.53
C ASP A 312 32.92 -2.81 7.66
N GLN A 313 33.92 -1.98 7.37
CA GLN A 313 33.77 -0.77 6.56
C GLN A 313 33.23 -1.05 5.14
N SER A 314 33.52 -2.23 4.57
CA SER A 314 33.04 -2.60 3.23
C SER A 314 31.51 -2.71 3.15
N LYS A 315 30.86 -2.91 4.30
CA LYS A 315 29.40 -3.07 4.41
C LYS A 315 28.67 -1.77 4.78
N TYR A 316 29.38 -0.65 4.97
CA TYR A 316 28.77 0.59 5.47
C TYR A 316 27.68 1.14 4.53
N CYS A 317 27.85 1.02 3.21
CA CYS A 317 26.81 1.40 2.25
C CYS A 317 25.53 0.57 2.43
N ALA A 318 25.67 -0.76 2.56
CA ALA A 318 24.54 -1.66 2.79
C ALA A 318 23.86 -1.39 4.15
N MET A 319 24.64 -1.19 5.22
CA MET A 319 24.10 -0.84 6.54
C MET A 319 23.40 0.52 6.53
N GLN A 320 23.97 1.53 5.87
CA GLN A 320 23.36 2.84 5.74
C GLN A 320 22.00 2.76 5.02
N ASN A 321 21.90 1.91 3.99
CA ASN A 321 20.63 1.65 3.32
C ASN A 321 19.58 1.05 4.27
N GLN A 322 19.97 0.30 5.31
CA GLN A 322 19.01 -0.27 6.27
C GLN A 322 18.48 0.76 7.27
N ILE A 323 19.27 1.76 7.65
CA ILE A 323 18.94 2.69 8.75
C ILE A 323 18.46 4.07 8.30
N ARG A 324 18.68 4.42 7.03
CA ARG A 324 18.29 5.73 6.48
C ARG A 324 16.79 5.94 6.65
N ASN A 325 16.42 7.16 7.02
CA ASN A 325 15.06 7.64 7.31
C ASN A 325 14.43 7.16 8.61
N LEU A 326 15.08 6.27 9.37
CA LEU A 326 14.64 5.96 10.74
C LEU A 326 14.72 7.22 11.61
N TYR A 327 13.73 7.41 12.45
CA TYR A 327 13.76 8.37 13.55
C TYR A 327 14.38 7.69 14.76
N VAL A 328 15.39 8.35 15.33
CA VAL A 328 16.08 7.87 16.52
C VAL A 328 16.09 8.93 17.60
N PHE A 329 16.22 8.50 18.85
CA PHE A 329 16.40 9.37 20.01
C PHE A 329 17.50 8.85 20.93
N ASN A 330 18.00 9.73 21.79
CA ASN A 330 18.90 9.33 22.88
C ASN A 330 18.07 9.03 24.13
N PRO A 331 18.07 7.79 24.65
CA PRO A 331 17.28 7.42 25.82
C PRO A 331 17.75 8.12 27.11
N MET A 332 18.99 8.65 27.13
CA MET A 332 19.57 9.34 28.28
C MET A 332 19.18 10.82 28.36
N LEU A 333 18.51 11.37 27.34
CA LEU A 333 18.15 12.78 27.28
C LEU A 333 16.72 13.01 27.82
N ALA A 334 16.57 13.95 28.76
CA ALA A 334 15.26 14.42 29.19
C ALA A 334 14.48 15.05 28.01
N GLY A 335 13.24 14.63 27.78
CA GLY A 335 12.35 15.21 26.76
C GLY A 335 12.44 14.60 25.35
N LYS A 336 12.67 13.27 25.23
CA LYS A 336 12.58 12.41 24.01
C LYS A 336 12.76 13.18 22.69
N ARG A 337 13.93 13.80 22.50
CA ARG A 337 14.24 14.54 21.26
C ARG A 337 14.64 13.56 20.16
N THR A 338 13.85 13.51 19.10
CA THR A 338 14.06 12.61 17.96
C THR A 338 14.66 13.34 16.76
N PHE A 339 15.42 12.64 15.93
CA PHE A 339 15.86 13.11 14.61
C PHE A 339 15.85 11.99 13.58
N GLN A 340 15.67 12.36 12.31
CA GLN A 340 15.71 11.43 11.19
C GLN A 340 17.15 11.14 10.77
N VAL A 341 17.51 9.87 10.71
CA VAL A 341 18.81 9.35 10.28
C VAL A 341 19.01 9.58 8.78
N THR A 342 20.13 10.20 8.43
CA THR A 342 20.59 10.39 7.04
C THR A 342 21.67 9.38 6.65
N GLY A 343 22.40 8.88 7.65
CA GLY A 343 23.40 7.82 7.49
C GLY A 343 24.40 7.83 8.62
N PHE A 344 25.64 7.50 8.30
CA PHE A 344 26.76 7.55 9.23
C PHE A 344 27.59 8.82 9.06
N ALA A 345 28.17 9.31 10.16
CA ALA A 345 29.25 10.29 10.13
C ALA A 345 30.54 9.66 9.59
N ARG A 346 31.53 10.49 9.22
CA ARG A 346 32.86 9.98 8.89
C ARG A 346 33.64 9.65 10.16
N GLU A 347 33.32 10.37 11.22
CA GLU A 347 33.94 10.33 12.53
C GLU A 347 33.29 9.27 13.44
N SER A 348 34.09 8.74 14.36
CA SER A 348 33.66 7.84 15.43
C SER A 348 33.41 8.63 16.72
N ALA A 349 33.00 7.95 17.79
CA ALA A 349 32.81 8.62 19.08
C ALA A 349 34.14 9.18 19.64
N ARG A 350 35.28 8.56 19.31
CA ARG A 350 36.61 8.98 19.74
C ARG A 350 37.18 10.14 18.92
N SER A 351 36.86 10.21 17.62
CA SER A 351 37.42 11.23 16.72
C SER A 351 36.54 12.47 16.51
N MET A 352 35.25 12.40 16.87
CA MET A 352 34.34 13.54 16.75
C MET A 352 34.43 14.47 17.98
N TYR A 353 35.03 15.64 17.80
CA TYR A 353 35.08 16.71 18.82
C TYR A 353 33.99 17.76 18.62
N PHE A 354 33.47 18.28 19.72
CA PHE A 354 32.52 19.40 19.71
C PHE A 354 32.71 20.32 20.91
N LYS A 355 32.23 21.56 20.78
CA LYS A 355 32.30 22.57 21.85
C LYS A 355 31.17 22.37 22.86
N LEU A 356 31.50 22.40 24.14
CA LEU A 356 30.53 22.40 25.24
C LEU A 356 29.87 23.77 25.41
N GLU A 357 28.67 23.82 25.99
CA GLU A 357 27.94 25.08 26.25
C GLU A 357 28.66 25.94 27.30
N GLU A 358 29.32 25.29 28.27
CA GLU A 358 30.09 25.93 29.36
C GLU A 358 31.50 26.38 28.91
N GLY A 359 31.87 26.13 27.64
CA GLY A 359 33.22 26.36 27.12
C GLY A 359 34.08 25.09 27.11
N GLY A 360 35.15 25.09 26.29
CA GLY A 360 36.01 23.92 26.07
C GLY A 360 35.57 23.01 24.91
N GLN A 361 36.36 21.99 24.63
CA GLN A 361 36.08 20.94 23.64
C GLN A 361 36.18 19.56 24.29
N THR A 362 35.29 18.66 23.91
CA THR A 362 35.33 17.25 24.29
C THR A 362 34.97 16.40 23.07
N ASN A 363 35.28 15.11 23.11
CA ASN A 363 34.80 14.16 22.11
C ASN A 363 33.52 13.45 22.59
N VAL A 364 32.84 12.75 21.69
CA VAL A 364 31.57 12.09 22.01
C VAL A 364 31.75 10.97 23.04
N GLU A 365 32.84 10.21 22.98
CA GLU A 365 33.14 9.16 23.96
C GLU A 365 33.27 9.72 25.38
N GLN A 366 34.13 10.73 25.57
CA GLN A 366 34.37 11.38 26.84
C GLN A 366 33.13 12.11 27.35
N TYR A 367 32.37 12.77 26.47
CA TYR A 367 31.09 13.38 26.85
C TYR A 367 30.09 12.37 27.41
N PHE A 368 29.95 11.20 26.78
CA PHE A 368 29.04 10.16 27.27
C PHE A 368 29.50 9.58 28.62
N ALA A 369 30.81 9.44 28.81
CA ALA A 369 31.40 8.98 30.07
C ALA A 369 31.17 10.01 31.20
N GLU A 370 31.44 11.28 30.97
CA GLU A 370 31.36 12.34 31.98
C GLU A 370 29.91 12.74 32.28
N LYS A 371 29.09 12.98 31.26
CA LYS A 371 27.73 13.49 31.43
C LYS A 371 26.74 12.41 31.85
N TYR A 372 26.86 11.21 31.29
CA TYR A 372 25.90 10.13 31.50
C TYR A 372 26.45 8.97 32.34
N GLY A 373 27.74 8.98 32.70
CA GLY A 373 28.36 7.90 33.47
C GLY A 373 28.55 6.60 32.68
N VAL A 374 28.61 6.68 31.34
CA VAL A 374 28.58 5.50 30.46
C VAL A 374 29.87 5.35 29.66
N LYS A 375 30.48 4.16 29.71
CA LYS A 375 31.58 3.77 28.83
C LYS A 375 31.05 3.08 27.57
N LEU A 376 31.32 3.66 26.40
CA LEU A 376 30.95 3.07 25.11
C LEU A 376 31.72 1.76 24.86
N ARG A 377 31.06 0.74 24.31
CA ARG A 377 31.70 -0.54 23.95
C ARG A 377 32.26 -0.51 22.53
N TYR A 378 31.66 0.28 21.65
CA TYR A 378 32.06 0.45 20.26
C TYR A 378 32.41 1.93 19.97
N PRO A 379 33.42 2.52 20.63
CA PRO A 379 33.78 3.93 20.40
C PRO A 379 34.38 4.20 19.02
N ASP A 380 34.89 3.16 18.34
CA ASP A 380 35.59 3.25 17.06
C ASP A 380 34.68 3.09 15.83
N VAL A 381 33.42 2.67 16.00
CA VAL A 381 32.46 2.62 14.88
C VAL A 381 31.88 4.01 14.58
N PRO A 382 31.41 4.28 13.35
CA PRO A 382 30.85 5.56 12.97
C PRO A 382 29.66 5.99 13.83
N LEU A 383 29.52 7.31 14.03
CA LEU A 383 28.32 7.88 14.65
C LEU A 383 27.12 7.83 13.68
N VAL A 384 25.92 7.64 14.23
CA VAL A 384 24.65 7.83 13.51
C VAL A 384 24.41 9.32 13.34
N LYS A 385 24.11 9.74 12.11
CA LYS A 385 24.01 11.15 11.72
C LYS A 385 22.63 11.53 11.19
N GLY A 386 22.08 12.63 11.71
CA GLY A 386 20.88 13.30 11.22
C GLY A 386 21.16 14.46 10.27
N LYS A 387 20.12 15.27 10.00
CA LYS A 387 20.22 16.48 9.14
C LYS A 387 20.89 17.64 9.87
N GLY A 388 20.68 17.76 11.18
CA GLY A 388 21.28 18.82 11.99
C GLY A 388 22.76 18.57 12.25
N LYS A 389 23.55 19.65 12.37
CA LYS A 389 24.98 19.56 12.71
C LYS A 389 25.26 18.88 14.05
N THR A 390 24.29 18.91 14.97
CA THR A 390 24.38 18.29 16.30
C THR A 390 23.58 17.00 16.43
N ASP A 391 22.98 16.52 15.34
CA ASP A 391 22.25 15.25 15.35
C ASP A 391 23.25 14.11 15.12
N LEU A 392 24.06 13.83 16.15
CA LEU A 392 25.09 12.79 16.15
C LEU A 392 24.96 11.95 17.41
N LEU A 393 24.83 10.63 17.25
CA LEU A 393 24.72 9.68 18.36
C LEU A 393 25.58 8.44 18.12
N PRO A 394 26.23 7.88 19.15
CA PRO A 394 26.81 6.53 19.07
C PRO A 394 25.74 5.50 18.69
N MET A 395 26.09 4.48 17.88
CA MET A 395 25.12 3.45 17.45
C MET A 395 24.44 2.74 18.62
N GLU A 396 25.14 2.62 19.76
CA GLU A 396 24.63 2.03 21.01
C GLU A 396 23.51 2.84 21.68
N TYR A 397 23.47 4.16 21.45
CA TYR A 397 22.55 5.08 22.10
C TYR A 397 21.64 5.82 21.12
N ALA A 398 21.72 5.49 19.83
CA ALA A 398 20.74 5.86 18.82
C ALA A 398 19.59 4.85 18.87
N MET A 399 18.59 5.10 19.71
CA MET A 399 17.42 4.22 19.85
C MET A 399 16.41 4.50 18.75
N ILE A 400 16.04 3.49 17.97
CA ILE A 400 14.94 3.57 17.00
C ILE A 400 13.66 3.89 17.76
N ASP A 401 12.98 4.95 17.35
CA ASP A 401 11.72 5.33 17.97
C ASP A 401 10.58 4.37 17.59
N ASP A 402 9.59 4.28 18.45
CA ASP A 402 8.38 3.49 18.20
C ASP A 402 7.54 4.08 17.05
N ASN A 403 6.52 3.32 16.62
CA ASN A 403 5.51 3.76 15.65
C ASN A 403 6.05 4.15 14.26
N GLN A 404 7.12 3.50 13.82
CA GLN A 404 7.67 3.67 12.48
C GLN A 404 7.38 2.43 11.62
N PRO A 405 6.55 2.54 10.57
CA PRO A 405 6.28 1.43 9.67
C PRO A 405 7.55 1.04 8.91
N ALA A 406 7.79 -0.26 8.76
CA ALA A 406 8.88 -0.79 7.97
C ALA A 406 8.46 -0.90 6.49
N PRO A 407 9.10 -0.16 5.57
CA PRO A 407 8.77 -0.25 4.15
C PRO A 407 9.13 -1.63 3.58
N LYS A 408 8.34 -2.11 2.62
CA LYS A 408 8.55 -3.42 1.98
C LYS A 408 9.97 -3.60 1.40
N ASN A 409 10.53 -2.55 0.80
CA ASN A 409 11.91 -2.57 0.28
C ASN A 409 13.01 -2.64 1.37
N LYS A 410 12.66 -2.52 2.65
CA LYS A 410 13.55 -2.71 3.81
C LYS A 410 13.37 -4.07 4.47
N MET A 411 12.49 -4.91 3.94
CA MET A 411 12.27 -6.27 4.40
C MET A 411 13.11 -7.24 3.59
N ASN A 412 13.56 -8.31 4.24
CA ASN A 412 14.17 -9.45 3.55
C ASN A 412 13.09 -10.48 3.14
N GLN A 413 13.45 -11.42 2.27
CA GLN A 413 12.52 -12.43 1.74
C GLN A 413 11.85 -13.28 2.84
N HIS A 414 12.52 -13.53 3.97
CA HIS A 414 11.93 -14.27 5.09
C HIS A 414 10.90 -13.42 5.83
N GLU A 415 11.23 -12.15 6.11
CA GLU A 415 10.29 -11.19 6.71
C GLU A 415 9.05 -10.99 5.81
N ASP A 416 9.24 -10.94 4.49
CA ASP A 416 8.13 -10.87 3.51
C ASP A 416 7.25 -12.12 3.54
N ALA A 417 7.86 -13.32 3.57
CA ALA A 417 7.13 -14.58 3.64
C ALA A 417 6.34 -14.71 4.96
N ASP A 418 6.93 -14.31 6.08
CA ASP A 418 6.26 -14.28 7.37
C ASP A 418 5.10 -13.28 7.38
N MET A 419 5.27 -12.10 6.78
CA MET A 419 4.19 -11.11 6.62
C MET A 419 3.03 -11.65 5.81
N ILE A 420 3.30 -12.36 4.70
CA ILE A 420 2.26 -13.03 3.90
C ILE A 420 1.51 -14.06 4.75
N LYS A 421 2.24 -14.89 5.50
CA LYS A 421 1.64 -15.92 6.34
C LYS A 421 0.79 -15.35 7.47
N ILE A 422 1.24 -14.25 8.08
CA ILE A 422 0.50 -13.53 9.13
C ILE A 422 -0.78 -12.89 8.54
N SER A 423 -0.71 -12.39 7.31
CA SER A 423 -1.82 -11.72 6.63
C SER A 423 -2.84 -12.68 6.01
N ALA A 424 -2.40 -13.87 5.59
CA ALA A 424 -3.24 -14.92 5.01
C ALA A 424 -4.08 -15.63 6.08
N GLN A 425 -5.13 -14.97 6.56
CA GLN A 425 -6.05 -15.52 7.54
C GLN A 425 -7.32 -16.08 6.88
N PRO A 426 -7.83 -17.25 7.32
CA PRO A 426 -9.12 -17.75 6.85
C PRO A 426 -10.28 -16.79 7.20
N PRO A 427 -11.35 -16.72 6.38
CA PRO A 427 -12.48 -15.80 6.61
C PRO A 427 -13.12 -15.91 8.01
N ALA A 428 -13.18 -17.12 8.58
CA ALA A 428 -13.71 -17.33 9.93
C ALA A 428 -12.87 -16.63 11.02
N VAL A 429 -11.55 -16.60 10.86
CA VAL A 429 -10.64 -15.90 11.78
C VAL A 429 -10.79 -14.39 11.58
N GLN A 430 -10.81 -13.92 10.33
CA GLN A 430 -10.99 -12.52 9.99
C GLN A 430 -12.31 -11.95 10.56
N LYS A 431 -13.40 -12.73 10.50
CA LYS A 431 -14.70 -12.36 11.08
C LYS A 431 -14.61 -12.14 12.60
N ASN A 432 -13.85 -12.99 13.31
CA ASN A 432 -13.66 -12.85 14.76
C ASN A 432 -12.74 -11.67 15.11
N GLU A 433 -11.71 -11.40 14.29
CA GLU A 433 -10.86 -10.21 14.41
C GLU A 433 -11.69 -8.93 14.27
N VAL A 434 -12.49 -8.81 13.20
CA VAL A 434 -13.40 -7.67 12.98
C VAL A 434 -14.33 -7.46 14.17
N ARG A 435 -14.91 -8.52 14.74
CA ARG A 435 -15.78 -8.41 15.92
C ARG A 435 -15.05 -7.88 17.15
N SER A 436 -13.82 -8.33 17.38
CA SER A 436 -12.98 -7.84 18.49
C SER A 436 -12.68 -6.35 18.34
N PHE A 437 -12.45 -5.92 17.10
CA PHE A 437 -12.15 -4.54 16.77
C PHE A 437 -13.29 -3.55 16.97
N LEU A 438 -14.54 -3.94 16.72
CA LEU A 438 -15.69 -3.08 17.05
C LEU A 438 -15.70 -2.65 18.52
N GLY A 439 -15.22 -3.52 19.41
CA GLY A 439 -15.04 -3.23 20.83
C GLY A 439 -13.88 -2.26 21.07
N ALA A 440 -12.69 -2.59 20.54
CA ALA A 440 -11.49 -1.79 20.71
C ALA A 440 -11.63 -0.36 20.17
N LEU A 441 -12.33 -0.19 19.05
CA LEU A 441 -12.60 1.09 18.41
C LEU A 441 -13.68 1.92 19.11
N GLY A 442 -14.29 1.41 20.19
CA GLY A 442 -15.40 2.07 20.86
C GLY A 442 -16.66 2.18 19.98
N LEU A 443 -16.71 1.50 18.82
CA LEU A 443 -17.86 1.54 17.92
C LEU A 443 -19.10 0.90 18.54
N ASN A 444 -18.91 -0.09 19.42
CA ASN A 444 -20.01 -0.63 20.24
C ASN A 444 -20.57 0.41 21.24
N LYS A 445 -19.77 1.41 21.63
CA LYS A 445 -20.16 2.47 22.58
C LYS A 445 -20.82 3.67 21.90
N LEU A 446 -20.64 3.84 20.58
CA LEU A 446 -21.35 4.87 19.80
C LEU A 446 -22.86 4.86 20.08
N ASN A 447 -23.42 3.66 20.30
CA ASN A 447 -24.83 3.45 20.61
C ASN A 447 -25.33 4.07 21.93
N LYS A 448 -24.45 4.57 22.81
CA LYS A 448 -24.82 5.13 24.13
C LYS A 448 -24.38 6.58 24.36
N GLU A 449 -23.38 7.06 23.63
CA GLU A 449 -22.67 8.32 23.95
C GLU A 449 -22.63 9.33 22.80
N SER A 450 -23.10 8.98 21.61
CA SER A 450 -23.06 9.90 20.46
C SER A 450 -24.45 10.45 20.15
N ASP A 451 -24.51 11.76 19.86
CA ASP A 451 -25.69 12.59 19.56
C ASP A 451 -26.53 12.07 18.37
N GLY A 452 -27.04 10.83 18.45
CA GLY A 452 -27.88 10.21 17.42
C GLY A 452 -27.13 9.42 16.35
N ILE A 453 -25.91 8.94 16.60
CA ILE A 453 -25.16 8.06 15.68
C ILE A 453 -25.14 6.65 16.24
N ARG A 454 -25.63 5.67 15.49
CA ARG A 454 -25.75 4.29 15.99
C ARG A 454 -25.22 3.28 14.98
N MET A 455 -24.32 2.43 15.46
CA MET A 455 -23.84 1.26 14.73
C MET A 455 -24.88 0.15 14.77
N LEU A 456 -25.25 -0.33 13.58
CA LEU A 456 -26.12 -1.49 13.38
C LEU A 456 -25.28 -2.78 13.26
N SER A 457 -25.95 -3.92 13.24
CA SER A 457 -25.31 -5.21 13.00
C SER A 457 -24.62 -5.27 11.63
N HIS A 458 -23.68 -6.20 11.48
CA HIS A 458 -23.09 -6.50 10.18
C HIS A 458 -24.20 -6.85 9.17
N LEU A 459 -24.02 -6.40 7.93
CA LEU A 459 -24.97 -6.62 6.87
C LEU A 459 -24.89 -8.07 6.40
N THR A 460 -26.06 -8.60 6.05
CA THR A 460 -26.18 -9.87 5.33
C THR A 460 -26.75 -9.59 3.97
N ILE A 461 -26.19 -10.25 2.95
CA ILE A 461 -26.61 -10.06 1.57
C ILE A 461 -26.94 -11.42 0.96
N THR A 462 -27.99 -11.47 0.14
CA THR A 462 -28.27 -12.66 -0.66
C THR A 462 -27.45 -12.58 -1.94
N GLY A 463 -26.39 -13.39 -2.02
CA GLY A 463 -25.57 -13.53 -3.21
C GLY A 463 -26.03 -14.70 -4.07
N ARG A 464 -25.54 -14.75 -5.31
CA ARG A 464 -25.85 -15.77 -6.31
C ARG A 464 -24.58 -16.54 -6.66
N ILE A 465 -24.62 -17.86 -6.51
CA ILE A 465 -23.59 -18.77 -7.03
C ILE A 465 -23.92 -19.01 -8.50
N LEU A 466 -22.99 -18.69 -9.40
CA LEU A 466 -23.14 -18.92 -10.83
C LEU A 466 -22.72 -20.35 -11.19
N GLN A 467 -23.29 -20.88 -12.27
CA GLN A 467 -22.86 -22.18 -12.80
C GLN A 467 -21.47 -22.02 -13.43
N ASN A 468 -20.54 -22.93 -13.10
CA ASN A 468 -19.23 -22.95 -13.77
C ASN A 468 -19.39 -23.32 -15.25
N PRO A 469 -18.61 -22.70 -16.15
CA PRO A 469 -18.50 -23.16 -17.53
C PRO A 469 -17.76 -24.49 -17.63
N ASP A 470 -18.03 -25.22 -18.70
CA ASP A 470 -17.28 -26.42 -19.07
C ASP A 470 -15.92 -25.99 -19.60
N ILE A 471 -14.84 -26.61 -19.10
CA ILE A 471 -13.50 -26.47 -19.66
C ILE A 471 -13.35 -27.45 -20.81
N VAL A 472 -13.00 -26.95 -22.00
CA VAL A 472 -12.91 -27.73 -23.24
C VAL A 472 -11.45 -27.89 -23.64
N TYR A 473 -11.00 -29.14 -23.74
CA TYR A 473 -9.67 -29.54 -24.21
C TYR A 473 -9.73 -30.06 -25.65
N ALA A 474 -8.61 -30.57 -26.18
CA ALA A 474 -8.58 -31.25 -27.47
C ALA A 474 -9.59 -32.41 -27.53
N ASP A 475 -10.00 -32.76 -28.74
CA ASP A 475 -10.98 -33.84 -29.02
C ASP A 475 -12.34 -33.63 -28.32
N ASP A 476 -12.74 -32.36 -28.10
CA ASP A 476 -13.95 -31.94 -27.37
C ASP A 476 -14.06 -32.57 -25.97
N LYS A 477 -12.93 -32.83 -25.33
CA LYS A 477 -12.92 -33.39 -23.97
C LYS A 477 -13.30 -32.30 -22.96
N ARG A 478 -14.45 -32.47 -22.33
CA ARG A 478 -15.02 -31.49 -21.38
C ARG A 478 -14.80 -31.88 -19.93
N VAL A 479 -14.53 -30.87 -19.10
CA VAL A 479 -14.44 -31.00 -17.64
C VAL A 479 -15.29 -29.91 -17.00
N ILE A 480 -16.18 -30.30 -16.09
CA ILE A 480 -16.95 -29.35 -15.29
C ILE A 480 -16.17 -29.08 -14.00
N PRO A 481 -15.73 -27.84 -13.74
CA PRO A 481 -15.06 -27.49 -12.49
C PRO A 481 -15.96 -27.70 -11.28
N ALA A 482 -15.36 -28.09 -10.15
CA ALA A 482 -16.05 -28.15 -8.87
C ALA A 482 -16.49 -26.75 -8.41
N ASP A 483 -17.37 -26.68 -7.39
CA ASP A 483 -17.95 -25.41 -6.93
C ASP A 483 -16.91 -24.40 -6.38
N ASP A 484 -15.72 -24.88 -6.00
CA ASP A 484 -14.57 -24.04 -5.64
C ASP A 484 -13.75 -23.55 -6.85
N GLY A 485 -14.21 -23.82 -8.07
CA GLY A 485 -13.58 -23.47 -9.33
C GLY A 485 -12.39 -24.33 -9.69
N LEU A 486 -12.10 -25.41 -8.95
CA LEU A 486 -10.97 -26.28 -9.22
C LEU A 486 -11.34 -27.40 -10.20
N TRP A 487 -10.41 -27.72 -11.10
CA TRP A 487 -10.48 -28.88 -11.97
C TRP A 487 -9.10 -29.50 -12.15
N LYS A 488 -9.07 -30.73 -12.65
CA LYS A 488 -7.82 -31.41 -13.03
C LYS A 488 -7.68 -31.38 -14.54
N LEU A 489 -6.42 -31.32 -14.99
CA LEU A 489 -6.08 -31.50 -16.39
C LEU A 489 -6.70 -32.79 -16.93
N SER A 490 -7.31 -32.70 -18.10
CA SER A 490 -7.99 -33.82 -18.74
C SER A 490 -7.60 -33.90 -20.21
N GLY A 491 -6.72 -34.84 -20.55
CA GLY A 491 -6.26 -35.02 -21.93
C GLY A 491 -5.17 -34.03 -22.35
N LYS A 492 -5.04 -33.82 -23.66
CA LYS A 492 -4.10 -32.87 -24.27
C LYS A 492 -4.67 -31.46 -24.25
N TYR A 493 -3.80 -30.46 -24.32
CA TYR A 493 -4.22 -29.09 -24.55
C TYR A 493 -4.97 -28.95 -25.87
N LEU A 494 -5.90 -27.98 -25.94
CA LEU A 494 -6.67 -27.69 -27.15
C LEU A 494 -5.76 -27.50 -28.36
N ARG A 495 -4.67 -26.73 -28.19
CA ARG A 495 -3.58 -26.61 -29.15
C ARG A 495 -2.25 -26.68 -28.43
N GLY A 496 -1.43 -27.67 -28.78
CA GLY A 496 -0.05 -27.74 -28.33
C GLY A 496 0.82 -26.75 -29.08
N GLY A 497 1.55 -25.91 -28.35
CA GLY A 497 2.60 -25.06 -28.88
C GLY A 497 3.82 -25.88 -29.28
N SER A 498 4.71 -25.27 -30.05
CA SER A 498 5.87 -25.94 -30.62
C SER A 498 7.12 -25.08 -30.58
N THR A 499 8.28 -25.71 -30.45
CA THR A 499 9.58 -25.07 -30.72
C THR A 499 10.48 -26.04 -31.47
N SER A 500 11.25 -25.53 -32.40
CA SER A 500 12.23 -26.32 -33.16
C SER A 500 13.52 -26.52 -32.39
N GLN A 501 13.91 -25.53 -31.58
CA GLN A 501 15.19 -25.51 -30.88
C GLN A 501 15.08 -24.80 -29.53
N TRP A 502 15.51 -25.48 -28.47
CA TRP A 502 15.41 -24.98 -27.10
C TRP A 502 16.69 -25.18 -26.30
N GLY A 503 16.84 -24.41 -25.22
CA GLY A 503 17.97 -24.46 -24.29
C GLY A 503 17.54 -24.70 -22.85
N LEU A 504 18.44 -25.28 -22.06
CA LEU A 504 18.31 -25.47 -20.62
C LEU A 504 19.57 -24.97 -19.92
N ILE A 505 19.46 -23.88 -19.18
CA ILE A 505 20.60 -23.30 -18.46
C ILE A 505 20.35 -23.21 -16.96
N ARG A 506 21.43 -23.29 -16.19
CA ARG A 506 21.45 -23.08 -14.75
C ARG A 506 22.12 -21.76 -14.42
N TYR A 507 21.54 -20.95 -13.54
CA TYR A 507 22.08 -19.66 -13.11
C TYR A 507 22.29 -19.61 -11.59
N GLY A 508 23.46 -19.12 -11.15
CA GLY A 508 23.81 -19.02 -9.74
C GLY A 508 24.17 -20.35 -9.07
N ASN A 509 24.09 -20.39 -7.73
CA ASN A 509 24.45 -21.53 -6.90
C ASN A 509 23.38 -22.64 -6.86
N ALA A 510 22.65 -22.85 -7.94
CA ALA A 510 21.67 -23.93 -8.10
C ALA A 510 22.34 -25.31 -8.31
N ILE A 511 23.44 -25.58 -7.60
CA ILE A 511 24.38 -26.67 -7.89
C ILE A 511 23.73 -28.05 -7.68
N ASP A 512 22.81 -28.14 -6.73
CA ASP A 512 22.15 -29.38 -6.30
C ASP A 512 20.97 -29.82 -7.20
N VAL A 513 20.80 -29.21 -8.38
CA VAL A 513 19.70 -29.56 -9.29
C VAL A 513 20.08 -30.68 -10.24
N ASN A 514 19.31 -31.76 -10.25
CA ASN A 514 19.43 -32.81 -11.26
C ASN A 514 18.75 -32.38 -12.58
N MET A 515 19.48 -31.61 -13.40
CA MET A 515 18.97 -31.08 -14.67
C MET A 515 18.50 -32.18 -15.64
N ARG A 516 19.13 -33.36 -15.61
CA ARG A 516 18.76 -34.49 -16.48
C ARG A 516 17.39 -35.05 -16.08
N ALA A 517 17.17 -35.29 -14.78
CA ALA A 517 15.91 -35.79 -14.27
C ALA A 517 14.77 -34.79 -14.50
N PHE A 518 15.03 -33.50 -14.27
CA PHE A 518 14.08 -32.43 -14.58
C PHE A 518 13.73 -32.40 -16.07
N ARG A 519 14.73 -32.36 -16.96
CA ARG A 519 14.53 -32.36 -18.42
C ARG A 519 13.65 -33.52 -18.86
N ASN A 520 13.96 -34.74 -18.42
CA ASN A 520 13.21 -35.93 -18.83
C ASN A 520 11.73 -35.81 -18.42
N SER A 521 11.47 -35.41 -17.17
CA SER A 521 10.10 -35.26 -16.65
C SER A 521 9.34 -34.11 -17.32
N PHE A 522 10.03 -33.02 -17.64
CA PHE A 522 9.48 -31.89 -18.39
C PHE A 522 9.08 -32.29 -19.82
N ILE A 523 9.96 -32.98 -20.55
CA ILE A 523 9.67 -33.47 -21.91
C ILE A 523 8.52 -34.48 -21.90
N GLU A 524 8.48 -35.40 -20.92
CA GLU A 524 7.39 -36.35 -20.77
C GLU A 524 6.05 -35.64 -20.54
N MET A 525 6.02 -34.63 -19.68
CA MET A 525 4.83 -33.82 -19.46
C MET A 525 4.41 -33.05 -20.72
N CYS A 526 5.35 -32.44 -21.45
CA CYS A 526 5.06 -31.79 -22.73
C CYS A 526 4.42 -32.77 -23.73
N LYS A 527 4.97 -33.99 -23.87
CA LYS A 527 4.39 -35.05 -24.72
C LYS A 527 2.97 -35.42 -24.26
N LYS A 528 2.75 -35.61 -22.95
CA LYS A 528 1.44 -35.92 -22.36
C LYS A 528 0.40 -34.85 -22.67
N THR A 529 0.79 -33.58 -22.66
CA THR A 529 -0.13 -32.45 -22.90
C THR A 529 -0.21 -32.02 -24.37
N GLY A 530 0.58 -32.61 -25.26
CA GLY A 530 0.60 -32.30 -26.69
C GLY A 530 1.53 -31.15 -27.10
N VAL A 531 2.35 -30.62 -26.19
CA VAL A 531 3.38 -29.61 -26.48
C VAL A 531 4.54 -30.26 -27.22
N GLN A 532 4.94 -29.68 -28.34
CA GLN A 532 5.96 -30.23 -29.23
C GLN A 532 7.31 -29.59 -28.93
N ILE A 533 8.20 -30.34 -28.30
CA ILE A 533 9.54 -29.88 -27.94
C ILE A 533 10.56 -31.02 -28.19
N PRO A 534 11.71 -30.74 -28.82
CA PRO A 534 12.75 -31.74 -29.04
C PRO A 534 13.23 -32.39 -27.74
N GLU A 535 13.55 -33.68 -27.78
CA GLU A 535 13.95 -34.44 -26.59
C GLU A 535 15.23 -33.90 -25.93
N TYR A 536 16.16 -33.40 -26.74
CA TYR A 536 17.44 -32.87 -26.29
C TYR A 536 17.51 -31.36 -26.56
N PRO A 537 17.76 -30.52 -25.54
CA PRO A 537 18.06 -29.12 -25.76
C PRO A 537 19.41 -28.98 -26.47
N ILE A 538 19.50 -28.04 -27.40
CA ILE A 538 20.73 -27.79 -28.17
C ILE A 538 21.75 -26.96 -27.37
N LEU A 539 21.29 -26.29 -26.31
CA LEU A 539 22.10 -25.54 -25.36
C LEU A 539 21.90 -26.10 -23.95
N ILE A 540 22.96 -26.61 -23.33
CA ILE A 540 22.97 -26.96 -21.91
C ILE A 540 24.17 -26.28 -21.27
N GLY A 541 23.94 -25.46 -20.24
CA GLY A 541 25.01 -24.68 -19.64
C GLY A 541 24.78 -24.29 -18.18
N THR A 542 25.88 -23.99 -17.49
CA THR A 542 25.84 -23.25 -16.23
C THR A 542 26.36 -21.85 -16.50
N VAL A 543 25.56 -20.84 -16.16
CA VAL A 543 25.97 -19.45 -16.25
C VAL A 543 27.05 -19.19 -15.20
N ASP A 544 28.19 -18.75 -15.69
CA ASP A 544 29.36 -18.38 -14.90
C ASP A 544 29.50 -16.86 -14.83
N ASN A 545 30.69 -16.38 -14.47
CA ASN A 545 30.99 -14.95 -14.32
C ASN A 545 30.82 -14.14 -15.61
N ARG A 546 30.60 -14.77 -16.78
CA ARG A 546 30.28 -14.07 -18.04
C ARG A 546 28.87 -13.48 -18.05
N GLY A 547 28.00 -13.90 -17.12
CA GLY A 547 26.65 -13.35 -16.96
C GLY A 547 25.62 -13.93 -17.93
N LEU A 548 24.37 -13.55 -17.72
CA LEU A 548 23.20 -14.11 -18.42
C LEU A 548 23.18 -13.70 -19.91
N GLU A 549 23.56 -12.47 -20.22
CA GLU A 549 23.57 -11.92 -21.58
C GLU A 549 24.45 -12.72 -22.54
N TYR A 550 25.61 -13.23 -22.09
CA TYR A 550 26.46 -14.11 -22.89
C TYR A 550 25.71 -15.36 -23.38
N PHE A 551 24.90 -15.98 -22.52
CA PHE A 551 24.13 -17.18 -22.89
C PHE A 551 23.01 -16.88 -23.86
N PHE A 552 22.40 -15.69 -23.78
CA PHE A 552 21.40 -15.25 -24.76
C PHE A 552 22.04 -14.98 -26.13
N ASP A 553 23.24 -14.39 -26.15
CA ASP A 553 24.00 -14.19 -27.39
C ASP A 553 24.33 -15.52 -28.07
N GLU A 554 24.85 -16.49 -27.31
CA GLU A 554 25.10 -17.84 -27.82
C GLU A 554 23.82 -18.52 -28.29
N ALA A 555 22.75 -18.47 -27.49
CA ALA A 555 21.44 -19.03 -27.84
C ALA A 555 20.91 -18.47 -29.17
N LYS A 556 21.04 -17.15 -29.41
CA LYS A 556 20.61 -16.51 -30.65
C LYS A 556 21.44 -16.98 -31.86
N LYS A 557 22.77 -17.13 -31.71
CA LYS A 557 23.66 -17.64 -32.79
C LYS A 557 23.27 -19.04 -33.25
N ILE A 558 22.92 -19.90 -32.31
CA ILE A 558 22.48 -21.28 -32.61
C ILE A 558 20.96 -21.42 -32.77
N LYS A 559 20.23 -20.31 -32.92
CA LYS A 559 18.78 -20.25 -33.22
C LYS A 559 17.86 -20.92 -32.19
N VAL A 560 18.22 -20.87 -30.90
CA VAL A 560 17.29 -21.22 -29.81
C VAL A 560 16.11 -20.25 -29.79
N GLU A 561 14.90 -20.79 -29.76
CA GLU A 561 13.63 -20.02 -29.69
C GLU A 561 13.07 -19.97 -28.27
N PHE A 562 13.39 -20.98 -27.45
CA PHE A 562 12.89 -21.12 -26.09
C PHE A 562 13.99 -21.51 -25.10
N LEU A 563 14.09 -20.79 -23.99
CA LEU A 563 15.11 -21.01 -22.97
C LEU A 563 14.49 -21.29 -21.59
N VAL A 564 14.77 -22.46 -21.04
CA VAL A 564 14.46 -22.78 -19.65
C VAL A 564 15.65 -22.39 -18.78
N VAL A 565 15.40 -21.53 -17.78
CA VAL A 565 16.42 -21.04 -16.84
C VAL A 565 16.11 -21.59 -15.45
N ILE A 566 17.08 -22.27 -14.84
CA ILE A 566 16.99 -22.74 -13.46
C ILE A 566 17.84 -21.82 -12.58
N SER A 567 17.21 -21.02 -11.73
CA SER A 567 17.89 -20.02 -10.89
C SER A 567 17.93 -20.40 -9.41
N ASP A 568 18.92 -19.87 -8.69
CA ASP A 568 18.87 -19.82 -7.22
C ASP A 568 17.77 -18.83 -6.77
N LEU A 569 17.01 -19.19 -5.73
CA LEU A 569 15.97 -18.36 -5.13
C LEU A 569 16.52 -17.02 -4.61
N LYS A 570 17.80 -16.99 -4.22
CA LYS A 570 18.45 -15.81 -3.64
C LYS A 570 18.81 -14.74 -4.67
N ILE A 571 18.74 -15.03 -5.96
CA ILE A 571 19.15 -14.08 -7.01
C ILE A 571 17.92 -13.45 -7.65
N ASP A 572 17.79 -12.13 -7.49
CA ASP A 572 16.80 -11.33 -8.21
C ASP A 572 17.33 -10.98 -9.61
N MET A 573 16.91 -11.77 -10.60
CA MET A 573 17.31 -11.62 -12.00
C MET A 573 16.12 -11.40 -12.94
N GLN A 574 14.90 -11.25 -12.40
CA GLN A 574 13.69 -11.27 -13.23
C GLN A 574 13.63 -10.08 -14.19
N GLY A 575 14.08 -8.89 -13.73
CA GLY A 575 14.19 -7.71 -14.58
C GLY A 575 15.18 -7.88 -15.72
N GLU A 576 16.39 -8.37 -15.42
CA GLU A 576 17.44 -8.65 -16.41
C GLU A 576 16.97 -9.70 -17.44
N LEU A 577 16.37 -10.79 -16.97
CA LEU A 577 15.86 -11.85 -17.83
C LEU A 577 14.79 -11.35 -18.80
N LYS A 578 13.87 -10.49 -18.33
CA LYS A 578 12.81 -9.92 -19.18
C LYS A 578 13.33 -8.88 -20.17
N TYR A 579 14.36 -8.13 -19.81
CA TYR A 579 15.09 -7.29 -20.75
C TYR A 579 15.75 -8.12 -21.87
N LEU A 580 16.44 -9.20 -21.52
CA LEU A 580 17.11 -10.08 -22.49
C LEU A 580 16.12 -10.84 -23.37
N GLU A 581 14.98 -11.30 -22.83
CA GLU A 581 13.87 -11.90 -23.59
C GLU A 581 13.42 -10.98 -24.74
N ARG A 582 13.26 -9.67 -24.47
CA ARG A 582 12.88 -8.69 -25.50
C ARG A 582 14.03 -8.33 -26.44
N LYS A 583 15.27 -8.21 -25.93
CA LYS A 583 16.45 -7.86 -26.73
C LYS A 583 16.80 -8.93 -27.77
N TYR A 584 16.71 -10.20 -27.38
CA TYR A 584 17.10 -11.33 -28.23
C TYR A 584 15.91 -12.04 -28.89
N GLU A 585 14.68 -11.72 -28.49
CA GLU A 585 13.43 -12.33 -28.97
C GLU A 585 13.40 -13.85 -28.70
N ILE A 586 13.86 -14.26 -27.52
CA ILE A 586 13.88 -15.66 -27.09
C ILE A 586 12.92 -15.81 -25.92
N ALA A 587 11.86 -16.60 -26.08
CA ALA A 587 10.90 -16.84 -25.02
C ALA A 587 11.57 -17.59 -23.86
N THR A 588 11.30 -17.18 -22.62
CA THR A 588 11.95 -17.80 -21.46
C THR A 588 10.98 -18.41 -20.45
N GLN A 589 11.42 -19.46 -19.77
CA GLN A 589 10.77 -20.02 -18.60
C GLN A 589 11.77 -20.12 -17.45
N ASN A 590 11.70 -19.18 -16.50
CA ASN A 590 12.48 -19.26 -15.27
C ASN A 590 11.79 -20.15 -14.24
N ILE A 591 12.57 -20.98 -13.54
CA ILE A 591 12.15 -21.80 -12.40
C ILE A 591 13.25 -21.81 -11.34
N THR A 592 12.88 -21.93 -10.07
CA THR A 592 13.89 -22.02 -9.01
C THR A 592 14.44 -23.44 -8.90
N ALA A 593 15.66 -23.57 -8.36
CA ALA A 593 16.29 -24.87 -8.09
C ALA A 593 15.39 -25.84 -7.30
N ASN A 594 14.72 -25.34 -6.26
CA ASN A 594 13.80 -26.13 -5.44
C ASN A 594 12.61 -26.65 -6.24
N VAL A 595 12.03 -25.80 -7.10
CA VAL A 595 10.90 -26.18 -7.96
C VAL A 595 11.33 -27.21 -9.00
N ALA A 596 12.53 -27.05 -9.59
CA ALA A 596 13.07 -28.03 -10.53
C ALA A 596 13.31 -29.40 -9.88
N ASN A 597 13.80 -29.43 -8.64
CA ASN A 597 14.01 -30.66 -7.88
C ASN A 597 12.70 -31.35 -7.46
N ASP A 598 11.70 -30.59 -7.03
CA ASP A 598 10.35 -31.12 -6.74
C ASP A 598 9.73 -31.73 -8.00
N ALA A 599 9.76 -30.98 -9.11
CA ALA A 599 9.31 -31.42 -10.42
C ALA A 599 10.02 -32.70 -10.89
N ALA A 600 11.32 -32.85 -10.64
CA ALA A 600 12.10 -34.01 -11.07
C ALA A 600 11.84 -35.29 -10.26
N THR A 601 11.23 -35.20 -9.07
CA THR A 601 11.11 -36.34 -8.14
C THR A 601 9.67 -36.82 -7.95
N ARG A 602 8.73 -35.94 -7.60
CA ARG A 602 7.33 -36.31 -7.26
C ARG A 602 6.29 -35.24 -7.61
N GLY A 603 6.69 -34.08 -8.12
CA GLY A 603 5.81 -32.94 -8.36
C GLY A 603 5.07 -32.98 -9.69
N THR A 604 4.17 -33.95 -9.93
CA THR A 604 3.36 -33.98 -11.17
C THR A 604 2.57 -32.68 -11.34
N ALA A 605 1.96 -32.16 -10.26
CA ALA A 605 1.25 -30.89 -10.28
C ALA A 605 2.19 -29.68 -10.56
N THR A 606 3.41 -29.72 -10.01
CA THR A 606 4.45 -28.71 -10.27
C THR A 606 4.85 -28.69 -11.74
N LEU A 607 5.09 -29.87 -12.34
CA LEU A 607 5.36 -30.01 -13.77
C LEU A 607 4.18 -29.56 -14.64
N GLU A 608 2.96 -29.95 -14.29
CA GLU A 608 1.75 -29.52 -15.01
C GLU A 608 1.65 -27.98 -15.03
N ASN A 609 1.93 -27.31 -13.91
CA ASN A 609 1.95 -25.85 -13.82
C ASN A 609 3.07 -25.19 -14.65
N ILE A 610 4.25 -25.81 -14.71
CA ILE A 610 5.35 -25.34 -15.56
C ILE A 610 4.93 -25.44 -17.02
N VAL A 611 4.42 -26.60 -17.45
CA VAL A 611 4.03 -26.83 -18.85
C VAL A 611 2.78 -26.03 -19.24
N HIS A 612 1.86 -25.78 -18.31
CA HIS A 612 0.72 -24.86 -18.52
C HIS A 612 1.17 -23.45 -18.90
N LYS A 613 2.32 -22.99 -18.38
CA LYS A 613 2.91 -21.70 -18.72
C LYS A 613 3.81 -21.75 -19.96
N THR A 614 4.44 -22.90 -20.22
CA THR A 614 5.25 -23.12 -21.42
C THR A 614 4.39 -23.11 -22.68
N ASN A 615 3.26 -23.81 -22.68
CA ASN A 615 2.42 -23.95 -23.87
C ASN A 615 2.04 -22.61 -24.55
N PRO A 616 1.48 -21.61 -23.85
CA PRO A 616 1.17 -20.32 -24.47
C PRO A 616 2.41 -19.53 -24.90
N LYS A 617 3.57 -19.71 -24.25
CA LYS A 617 4.83 -19.10 -24.70
C LYS A 617 5.35 -19.68 -26.01
N LEU A 618 4.92 -20.90 -26.34
CA LEU A 618 5.21 -21.57 -27.60
C LEU A 618 4.05 -21.49 -28.59
N GLY A 619 3.11 -20.55 -28.39
CA GLY A 619 1.98 -20.33 -29.29
C GLY A 619 0.83 -21.33 -29.17
N GLY A 620 0.78 -22.15 -28.11
CA GLY A 620 -0.30 -23.08 -27.83
C GLY A 620 -1.46 -22.49 -27.01
N THR A 621 -2.59 -23.18 -27.02
CA THR A 621 -3.80 -22.83 -26.26
C THR A 621 -4.17 -24.00 -25.36
N ASN A 622 -4.19 -23.79 -24.04
CA ASN A 622 -4.37 -24.89 -23.08
C ASN A 622 -5.78 -25.49 -23.14
N TYR A 623 -6.80 -24.64 -23.09
CA TYR A 623 -8.21 -25.00 -23.06
C TYR A 623 -9.04 -23.78 -23.46
N THR A 624 -10.30 -24.01 -23.81
CA THR A 624 -11.33 -22.97 -23.95
C THR A 624 -12.47 -23.23 -22.99
N ILE A 625 -13.49 -22.38 -23.00
CA ILE A 625 -14.70 -22.59 -22.20
C ILE A 625 -15.94 -22.76 -23.09
N SER A 626 -16.91 -23.49 -22.58
CA SER A 626 -18.25 -23.57 -23.15
C SER A 626 -19.27 -23.41 -22.04
N HIS A 627 -20.31 -22.63 -22.27
CA HIS A 627 -21.31 -22.35 -21.25
C HIS A 627 -22.73 -22.56 -21.80
N ARG A 628 -23.66 -22.99 -20.94
CA ARG A 628 -25.08 -23.19 -21.33
C ARG A 628 -25.76 -21.90 -21.77
N GLN A 629 -25.33 -20.76 -21.23
CA GLN A 629 -25.87 -19.46 -21.60
C GLN A 629 -25.16 -18.92 -22.83
N LYS A 630 -25.93 -18.73 -23.90
CA LYS A 630 -25.43 -18.33 -25.22
C LYS A 630 -24.60 -17.05 -25.18
N PHE A 631 -25.04 -16.03 -24.42
CA PHE A 631 -24.33 -14.76 -24.36
C PHE A 631 -22.88 -14.87 -23.84
N VAL A 632 -22.59 -15.88 -23.00
CA VAL A 632 -21.21 -16.13 -22.53
C VAL A 632 -20.35 -16.65 -23.68
N ASN A 633 -20.88 -17.56 -24.49
CA ASN A 633 -20.18 -18.04 -25.68
C ASN A 633 -20.04 -16.92 -26.73
N ASP A 634 -21.07 -16.10 -26.92
CA ASP A 634 -21.07 -14.97 -27.86
C ASP A 634 -20.04 -13.90 -27.44
N ALA A 635 -19.83 -13.68 -26.13
CA ALA A 635 -18.83 -12.75 -25.59
C ALA A 635 -17.38 -13.18 -25.89
N PHE A 636 -17.13 -14.47 -26.07
CA PHE A 636 -15.85 -15.02 -26.53
C PHE A 636 -15.93 -15.48 -27.99
N GLY A 637 -16.89 -14.94 -28.76
CA GLY A 637 -17.03 -15.21 -30.20
C GLY A 637 -16.14 -14.31 -31.06
N ASN A 638 -16.10 -14.59 -32.36
CA ASN A 638 -15.25 -13.86 -33.33
C ASN A 638 -15.60 -12.37 -33.51
N ASN A 639 -16.74 -11.92 -32.99
CA ASN A 639 -17.23 -10.55 -33.16
C ASN A 639 -17.11 -9.69 -31.89
N CYS A 640 -16.45 -10.19 -30.83
CA CYS A 640 -16.28 -9.47 -29.58
C CYS A 640 -14.80 -9.23 -29.29
N LEU A 641 -14.42 -7.95 -29.20
CA LEU A 641 -13.10 -7.52 -28.75
C LEU A 641 -13.14 -7.25 -27.25
N ILE A 642 -12.34 -8.00 -26.49
CA ILE A 642 -12.15 -7.83 -25.05
C ILE A 642 -10.76 -7.22 -24.84
N ILE A 643 -10.71 -6.09 -24.13
CA ILE A 643 -9.47 -5.39 -23.80
C ILE A 643 -9.37 -5.27 -22.28
N GLY A 644 -8.30 -5.81 -21.69
CA GLY A 644 -7.90 -5.53 -20.33
C GLY A 644 -6.80 -4.47 -20.33
N VAL A 645 -6.97 -3.43 -19.51
CA VAL A 645 -5.97 -2.36 -19.30
C VAL A 645 -5.65 -2.27 -17.82
N ALA A 646 -4.36 -2.20 -17.50
CA ALA A 646 -3.86 -2.10 -16.13
C ALA A 646 -2.79 -1.02 -16.02
N LEU A 647 -2.92 -0.15 -15.02
CA LEU A 647 -1.91 0.86 -14.68
C LEU A 647 -1.02 0.33 -13.56
N SER A 648 0.29 0.38 -13.78
CA SER A 648 1.30 0.05 -12.78
C SER A 648 2.15 1.29 -12.52
N HIS A 649 2.19 1.73 -11.28
CA HIS A 649 3.12 2.77 -10.86
C HIS A 649 4.42 2.14 -10.39
N SER A 650 5.54 2.80 -10.71
CA SER A 650 6.80 2.50 -10.02
C SER A 650 6.60 2.60 -8.49
N GLY A 651 7.40 1.82 -7.74
CA GLY A 651 7.38 1.78 -6.27
C GLY A 651 7.41 3.18 -5.64
N SER A 652 7.11 3.30 -4.33
CA SER A 652 7.08 4.58 -3.59
C SER A 652 8.15 5.55 -4.10
N THR A 653 7.68 6.65 -4.69
CA THR A 653 8.49 7.65 -5.37
C THR A 653 9.66 8.08 -4.48
N ASP A 654 9.43 8.18 -3.17
CA ASP A 654 10.44 8.51 -2.15
C ASP A 654 11.61 7.52 -2.05
N ASP A 655 11.40 6.22 -2.25
CA ASP A 655 12.45 5.21 -2.08
C ASP A 655 13.43 5.18 -3.26
N ILE A 656 12.93 5.41 -4.48
CA ILE A 656 13.75 5.42 -5.70
C ILE A 656 14.38 6.81 -5.91
N LEU A 657 13.63 7.90 -5.67
CA LEU A 657 14.15 9.29 -5.70
C LEU A 657 15.36 9.49 -4.77
N ARG A 658 15.34 8.84 -3.60
CA ARG A 658 16.40 8.96 -2.57
C ARG A 658 17.56 8.00 -2.77
N ALA A 659 17.38 6.93 -3.55
CA ALA A 659 18.44 5.99 -3.92
C ALA A 659 19.29 6.50 -5.10
N LEU A 660 18.70 7.23 -6.07
CA LEU A 660 19.35 7.60 -7.33
C LEU A 660 19.78 9.08 -7.44
N GLY A 661 19.79 9.84 -6.33
CA GLY A 661 20.42 11.17 -6.31
C GLY A 661 19.76 12.20 -7.23
N GLY A 662 18.47 12.46 -7.04
CA GLY A 662 17.80 13.73 -7.41
C GLY A 662 17.58 14.04 -8.89
N ILE A 663 18.44 13.59 -9.81
CA ILE A 663 18.37 13.96 -11.24
C ILE A 663 17.59 12.91 -12.06
N ALA A 664 17.56 11.64 -11.62
CA ALA A 664 16.77 10.58 -12.25
C ALA A 664 15.27 10.62 -11.88
N ALA A 665 14.81 11.66 -11.17
CA ALA A 665 13.41 11.87 -10.78
C ALA A 665 12.46 12.00 -11.99
N LEU A 666 12.99 12.44 -13.12
CA LEU A 666 12.26 12.70 -14.36
C LEU A 666 11.91 11.42 -15.16
N THR A 667 12.35 10.24 -14.73
CA THR A 667 12.15 8.97 -15.48
C THR A 667 11.31 7.93 -14.73
N LEU A 668 10.62 8.31 -13.64
CA LEU A 668 9.69 7.42 -12.92
C LEU A 668 8.37 7.24 -13.70
N LEU A 669 8.49 6.60 -14.87
CA LEU A 669 7.37 6.29 -15.74
C LEU A 669 6.39 5.38 -14.99
N SER A 670 5.12 5.72 -15.05
CA SER A 670 4.08 4.70 -14.83
C SER A 670 4.03 3.83 -16.09
N ALA A 671 3.66 2.57 -15.98
CA ALA A 671 3.49 1.70 -17.13
C ALA A 671 2.00 1.37 -17.28
N VAL A 672 1.48 1.52 -18.49
CA VAL A 672 0.13 1.05 -18.86
C VAL A 672 0.32 -0.26 -19.59
N GLY A 673 -0.01 -1.37 -18.92
CA GLY A 673 -0.10 -2.68 -19.54
C GLY A 673 -1.48 -2.85 -20.17
N TYR A 674 -1.55 -3.48 -21.32
CA TYR A 674 -2.80 -3.90 -21.93
C TYR A 674 -2.68 -5.31 -22.49
N ALA A 675 -3.81 -6.02 -22.57
CA ALA A 675 -3.93 -7.27 -23.30
C ALA A 675 -5.32 -7.35 -23.94
N ALA A 676 -5.40 -7.89 -25.15
CA ALA A 676 -6.66 -8.05 -25.85
C ALA A 676 -6.71 -9.39 -26.58
N ASN A 677 -7.91 -9.93 -26.81
CA ASN A 677 -8.14 -11.19 -27.51
C ASN A 677 -7.89 -11.10 -29.03
N THR A 678 -6.69 -10.64 -29.39
CA THR A 678 -6.25 -10.35 -30.76
C THR A 678 -5.51 -11.51 -31.41
N GLY A 679 -5.34 -12.66 -30.73
CA GLY A 679 -4.77 -13.86 -31.35
C GLY A 679 -5.68 -14.48 -32.41
N LEU A 680 -5.24 -15.60 -32.99
CA LEU A 680 -6.04 -16.31 -34.01
C LEU A 680 -7.26 -16.99 -33.40
N ASP A 681 -7.17 -17.42 -32.14
CA ASP A 681 -8.27 -17.97 -31.38
C ASP A 681 -8.90 -16.89 -30.47
N PRO A 682 -10.24 -16.82 -30.29
CA PRO A 682 -10.90 -15.86 -29.40
C PRO A 682 -10.45 -15.88 -27.94
N TYR A 683 -9.80 -16.96 -27.51
CA TYR A 683 -9.29 -17.13 -26.15
C TYR A 683 -7.80 -16.73 -26.00
N GLU A 684 -7.16 -16.28 -27.08
CA GLU A 684 -5.75 -15.86 -27.06
C GLU A 684 -5.61 -14.35 -26.80
N PHE A 685 -5.12 -14.01 -25.62
CA PHE A 685 -4.84 -12.64 -25.22
C PHE A 685 -3.38 -12.26 -25.48
N ILE A 686 -3.17 -11.27 -26.34
CA ILE A 686 -1.87 -10.70 -26.68
C ILE A 686 -1.85 -9.26 -26.19
N GLY A 687 -0.72 -8.85 -25.61
CA GLY A 687 -0.59 -7.57 -24.93
C GLY A 687 0.81 -6.99 -25.00
N ASP A 688 0.91 -5.72 -24.64
CA ASP A 688 2.18 -5.02 -24.43
C ASP A 688 2.02 -3.99 -23.30
N HIS A 689 3.06 -3.21 -23.07
CA HIS A 689 3.09 -2.15 -22.06
C HIS A 689 3.68 -0.88 -22.66
N LEU A 690 3.10 0.26 -22.28
CA LEU A 690 3.51 1.58 -22.74
C LEU A 690 3.94 2.45 -21.56
N PRO A 691 5.02 3.23 -21.70
CA PRO A 691 5.41 4.20 -20.68
C PRO A 691 4.41 5.36 -20.63
N ASN A 692 4.02 5.77 -19.43
CA ASN A 692 3.12 6.89 -19.14
C ASN A 692 3.81 7.95 -18.27
N ASN A 693 3.26 9.17 -18.31
CA ASN A 693 3.81 10.39 -17.71
C ASN A 693 4.31 10.18 -16.27
N PRO A 694 5.53 10.63 -15.93
CA PRO A 694 6.17 10.39 -14.64
C PRO A 694 5.57 11.18 -13.45
N HIS A 695 4.27 11.03 -13.15
CA HIS A 695 3.65 11.68 -11.97
C HIS A 695 2.55 10.86 -11.31
N ARG A 696 2.49 9.54 -11.58
CA ARG A 696 1.34 8.69 -11.19
C ARG A 696 0.01 9.29 -11.64
N SER A 697 -0.02 9.83 -12.86
CA SER A 697 -1.27 10.25 -13.47
C SER A 697 -2.14 9.02 -13.68
N GLU A 698 -3.35 9.04 -13.12
CA GLU A 698 -4.41 8.07 -13.42
C GLU A 698 -5.13 8.42 -14.74
N ILE A 699 -4.78 9.56 -15.34
CA ILE A 699 -5.24 9.95 -16.68
C ILE A 699 -4.42 9.14 -17.70
N LEU A 700 -5.14 8.34 -18.49
CA LEU A 700 -4.59 7.41 -19.46
C LEU A 700 -4.74 7.96 -20.88
N ASP A 701 -3.98 8.99 -21.22
CA ASP A 701 -3.96 9.59 -22.58
C ASP A 701 -3.58 8.58 -23.68
N LEU A 702 -3.07 7.41 -23.28
CA LEU A 702 -2.67 6.30 -24.14
C LEU A 702 -3.83 5.37 -24.54
N ILE A 703 -5.00 5.44 -23.88
CA ILE A 703 -6.13 4.55 -24.15
C ILE A 703 -6.56 4.58 -25.63
N PRO A 704 -6.77 5.75 -26.27
CA PRO A 704 -7.20 5.79 -27.67
C PRO A 704 -6.25 5.02 -28.59
N GLY A 705 -4.93 5.22 -28.43
CA GLY A 705 -3.93 4.50 -29.24
C GLY A 705 -3.90 2.99 -28.97
N ILE A 706 -4.15 2.56 -27.72
CA ILE A 706 -4.29 1.13 -27.39
C ILE A 706 -5.53 0.54 -28.08
N ILE A 707 -6.66 1.26 -28.05
CA ILE A 707 -7.91 0.83 -28.69
C ILE A 707 -7.71 0.71 -30.20
N ASP A 708 -7.14 1.72 -30.86
CA ASP A 708 -6.91 1.69 -32.31
C ASP A 708 -6.00 0.53 -32.73
N SER A 709 -4.90 0.32 -32.00
CA SER A 709 -3.97 -0.78 -32.27
C SER A 709 -4.62 -2.16 -32.08
N THR A 710 -5.43 -2.32 -31.02
CA THR A 710 -6.10 -3.60 -30.72
C THR A 710 -7.22 -3.90 -31.71
N ILE A 711 -8.02 -2.90 -32.11
CA ILE A 711 -9.04 -3.05 -33.16
C ILE A 711 -8.40 -3.46 -34.49
N THR A 712 -7.29 -2.82 -34.87
CA THR A 712 -6.58 -3.15 -36.11
C THR A 712 -6.14 -4.61 -36.12
N LYS A 713 -5.41 -5.05 -35.09
CA LYS A 713 -4.96 -6.45 -34.97
C LYS A 713 -6.11 -7.45 -34.87
N PHE A 714 -7.17 -7.10 -34.14
CA PHE A 714 -8.37 -7.91 -34.05
C PHE A 714 -8.97 -8.13 -35.44
N ASN A 715 -9.18 -7.06 -36.21
CA ASN A 715 -9.72 -7.16 -37.56
C ASN A 715 -8.81 -7.92 -38.52
N GLU A 716 -7.49 -7.78 -38.41
CA GLU A 716 -6.52 -8.55 -39.21
C GLU A 716 -6.63 -10.05 -38.93
N ASN A 717 -6.69 -10.45 -37.66
CA ASN A 717 -6.68 -11.86 -37.26
C ASN A 717 -8.07 -12.52 -37.27
N ARG A 718 -9.16 -11.73 -37.31
CA ARG A 718 -10.55 -12.21 -37.33
C ARG A 718 -11.20 -12.18 -38.72
N LYS A 719 -10.55 -11.61 -39.74
CA LYS A 719 -10.97 -11.71 -41.15
C LYS A 719 -10.66 -13.12 -41.70
N MET A 720 -11.42 -14.12 -41.27
CA MET A 720 -11.58 -15.40 -41.96
C MET A 720 -13.04 -15.81 -41.96
#